data_AF-A0A1U7PQR7-F1
#
_entry.id   AF-A0A1U7PQR7-F1
#
_cell.length_a   1.000
_cell.length_b   1.000
_cell.length_c   1.000
_cell.angle_alpha   90.00
_cell.angle_beta   90.00
_cell.angle_gamma   90.00
#
_symmetry.space_group_name_H-M   'P 1'
#
loop_
_entity.id
_entity.type
_entity.pdbx_description
1 polymer ?
#
loop_
_entity_poly.entity_id
_entity_poly.type
_entity_poly.pdbx_seq_one_letter_code
_entity_poly.pdbx_strand_id
1 'polypeptide(L)'
;MVKTNKQAFDIPFIGYDYGKDFGWAFDVLFGQYGNPIIGIRIKNIVEQYSADPDNYLNFHTVLNQVVSIIGEGRIVQKLDIFSKKRYNAESSNQFLQQKYSEHFDGRLFKTIETVILFTDIVEDKLKKKNKHYQFSEKSYKELRDKCQKVLMLLKQSGCEPQFLFEKEFEYYISGVLSMQFTKTPVFDNIKSTNEYLQIGNRFVKNISYVDVENIDLPSEIDPYSILGGNGAASETAVDNFTFINELEDYETIIYNQVITIPLQAQQQRELDKKKKKHEGAANNSPSNAIIAEEIQTLLHNIAIDGQLVVNAHFSLIFSTNTLEKMEGIQSMIENKLFTKGIIVSKNAYNQLELFRSAIPGNATELREYDLFMTTSEAALCFFFKESYPVNEESNFYLRFTDRQGVPLKVDPADLPMKTGRINNRNKFVLGPSGSGKSFLMNNIVEQYLTYNYDVVIVDTGDSYSGTCKYKGGRYIQYTEEKPITMNPFLMDKKEFNIEKIEFLTNLIFLIWQGPDATMSSAQKSILDNVLMSYYHQYFNSGTRWYESKTSEELILYLNKYNIHEEDIISDFENQSNGQNNYYDILGIAFDAGSDEIKEAFRKLAIEYHPDKNMNNPNYDSENFYKVYEAYETLNDEDKRKIYNETQLILIKSNEIIRQPKTAEEWNESFRKTIVKKIKELEEKLEAKELSFNGFYDYCDKFLPLYLNNKTHHITEKEFNLRTFLFVLKDFYKGGRYGTTLNESADNTLFDEPFIVFEIDNVKDNPKLFPIVTLIIMDTFIQKMRLRKDRRKALIIEEAWKAIASKLMGGYILYLYKTVRKFWGEAVVVTQELDDIIGNAVVKDSIINNSDTFILLDQTKFKDNFDKIASLLSLNKVEQNKIFTINNLNNKFGRSRFKEFYLKRGSKGEVYGNEVSLEQYLTYTTEKPEKSAVEYYVQQYGNYNEALQKIVSDLKNFGDSLENLVSLVNLYQKPLDKKVLSYYRMMKTHKGQNNIFKFISQELENRNIHFSELIDSQNLKYENA
;
A
#
# COMPACT_ATOMS: atom_id res chain seq x y z
N MET A 1 -27.40 64.65 -15.40
CA MET A 1 -28.00 63.29 -15.36
C MET A 1 -27.91 62.70 -16.76
N VAL A 2 -26.91 61.85 -17.02
CA VAL A 2 -26.78 61.14 -18.29
C VAL A 2 -27.86 60.05 -18.32
N LYS A 3 -28.79 60.11 -19.28
CA LYS A 3 -29.75 59.02 -19.52
C LYS A 3 -28.96 57.76 -19.87
N THR A 4 -28.94 56.79 -18.97
CA THR A 4 -28.47 55.43 -19.29
C THR A 4 -29.52 54.78 -20.18
N ASN A 5 -29.34 54.88 -21.50
CA ASN A 5 -30.13 54.13 -22.46
C ASN A 5 -29.82 52.63 -22.26
N LYS A 6 -30.68 51.94 -21.53
CA LYS A 6 -30.64 50.47 -21.47
C LYS A 6 -31.03 49.93 -22.85
N GLN A 7 -30.15 49.13 -23.45
CA GLN A 7 -30.42 48.39 -24.68
C GLN A 7 -30.68 46.93 -24.31
N ALA A 8 -31.56 46.25 -25.07
CA ALA A 8 -31.72 44.81 -24.92
C ALA A 8 -30.42 44.11 -25.35
N PHE A 9 -30.03 43.06 -24.63
CA PHE A 9 -28.90 42.23 -25.04
C PHE A 9 -29.37 41.28 -26.13
N ASP A 10 -28.90 41.49 -27.35
CA ASP A 10 -29.24 40.62 -28.48
C ASP A 10 -28.45 39.31 -28.39
N ILE A 11 -29.16 38.22 -28.08
CA ILE A 11 -28.61 36.87 -28.04
C ILE A 11 -28.23 36.46 -29.46
N PRO A 12 -27.01 35.95 -29.71
CA PRO A 12 -26.49 35.72 -31.06
C PRO A 12 -27.02 34.41 -31.71
N PHE A 13 -28.25 34.00 -31.40
CA PHE A 13 -28.85 32.75 -31.87
C PHE A 13 -30.30 32.94 -32.32
N ILE A 14 -30.74 32.15 -33.30
CA ILE A 14 -32.08 32.27 -33.90
C ILE A 14 -33.00 31.07 -33.62
N GLY A 15 -32.45 29.92 -33.19
CA GLY A 15 -33.25 28.74 -32.86
C GLY A 15 -32.48 27.43 -32.95
N TYR A 16 -33.21 26.32 -32.84
CA TYR A 16 -32.69 24.95 -32.86
C TYR A 16 -33.35 24.11 -33.95
N ASP A 17 -32.59 23.20 -34.53
CA ASP A 17 -33.12 21.97 -35.13
C ASP A 17 -33.03 20.85 -34.09
N TYR A 18 -34.17 20.25 -33.75
CA TYR A 18 -34.22 19.18 -32.77
C TYR A 18 -33.91 17.84 -33.40
N GLY A 19 -32.90 17.14 -32.87
CA GLY A 19 -32.47 15.84 -33.40
C GLY A 19 -33.58 14.80 -33.43
N LYS A 20 -34.50 14.85 -32.46
CA LYS A 20 -35.68 13.97 -32.37
C LYS A 20 -36.58 14.06 -33.61
N ASP A 21 -36.66 15.22 -34.26
CA ASP A 21 -37.54 15.45 -35.42
C ASP A 21 -36.93 14.89 -36.71
N PHE A 22 -35.62 14.69 -36.73
CA PHE A 22 -34.85 14.22 -37.89
C PHE A 22 -34.15 12.86 -37.68
N GLY A 23 -34.33 12.22 -36.52
CA GLY A 23 -33.69 10.95 -36.16
C GLY A 23 -32.19 11.07 -35.84
N TRP A 24 -31.72 12.23 -35.38
CA TRP A 24 -30.34 12.47 -34.97
C TRP A 24 -30.19 12.30 -33.44
N ALA A 25 -28.97 11.99 -33.00
CA ALA A 25 -28.64 11.81 -31.59
C ALA A 25 -28.18 13.11 -30.90
N PHE A 26 -28.50 14.28 -31.47
CA PHE A 26 -28.07 15.60 -31.00
C PHE A 26 -28.94 16.70 -31.60
N ASP A 27 -28.99 17.85 -30.93
CA ASP A 27 -29.63 19.06 -31.46
C ASP A 27 -28.60 19.97 -32.13
N VAL A 28 -29.06 20.83 -33.06
CA VAL A 28 -28.22 21.82 -33.73
C VAL A 28 -28.72 23.22 -33.40
N LEU A 29 -27.85 24.06 -32.85
CA LEU A 29 -28.12 25.47 -32.60
C LEU A 29 -27.78 26.30 -33.84
N PHE A 30 -28.58 27.31 -34.16
CA PHE A 30 -28.31 28.23 -35.26
C PHE A 30 -27.88 29.60 -34.76
N GLY A 31 -26.70 30.04 -35.21
CA GLY A 31 -26.19 31.39 -34.98
C GLY A 31 -27.04 32.47 -35.66
N GLN A 32 -26.85 33.72 -35.26
CA GLN A 32 -27.59 34.89 -35.78
C GLN A 32 -27.53 35.05 -37.31
N TYR A 33 -26.50 34.50 -37.94
CA TYR A 33 -26.34 34.54 -39.39
C TYR A 33 -26.98 33.35 -40.11
N GLY A 34 -27.47 32.33 -39.39
CA GLY A 34 -28.00 31.08 -39.93
C GLY A 34 -26.98 29.96 -40.07
N ASN A 35 -25.80 30.10 -39.47
CA ASN A 35 -24.76 29.07 -39.43
C ASN A 35 -25.11 27.98 -38.39
N PRO A 36 -24.99 26.69 -38.73
CA PRO A 36 -25.26 25.59 -37.81
C PRO A 36 -24.12 25.38 -36.81
N ILE A 37 -24.46 25.02 -35.58
CA ILE A 37 -23.55 24.79 -34.46
C ILE A 37 -23.87 23.44 -33.82
N ILE A 38 -22.86 22.58 -33.70
CA ILE A 38 -22.94 21.29 -32.99
C ILE A 38 -21.96 21.29 -31.83
N GLY A 39 -22.43 20.93 -30.64
CA GLY A 39 -21.62 20.89 -29.42
C GLY A 39 -21.37 19.47 -28.92
N ILE A 40 -20.17 19.22 -28.41
CA ILE A 40 -19.78 17.98 -27.72
C ILE A 40 -19.13 18.35 -26.39
N ARG A 41 -19.71 17.90 -25.29
CA ARG A 41 -19.08 17.92 -23.96
C ARG A 41 -18.05 16.79 -23.88
N ILE A 42 -16.89 17.08 -23.32
CA ILE A 42 -15.82 16.09 -23.09
C ILE A 42 -15.21 16.23 -21.70
N LYS A 43 -14.46 15.20 -21.30
CA LYS A 43 -13.48 15.24 -20.23
C LYS A 43 -12.08 15.29 -20.86
N ASN A 44 -11.27 16.24 -20.44
CA ASN A 44 -9.83 16.25 -20.77
C ASN A 44 -9.17 14.98 -20.19
N ILE A 45 -8.25 14.34 -20.92
CA ILE A 45 -7.74 13.01 -20.53
C ILE A 45 -6.50 13.04 -19.65
N VAL A 46 -5.79 14.17 -19.58
CA VAL A 46 -4.56 14.27 -18.79
C VAL A 46 -4.94 14.65 -17.37
N GLU A 47 -4.63 13.81 -16.39
CA GLU A 47 -4.81 14.18 -14.99
C GLU A 47 -3.76 15.22 -14.58
N GLN A 48 -4.19 16.23 -13.82
CA GLN A 48 -3.30 17.26 -13.30
C GLN A 48 -2.13 16.63 -12.51
N TYR A 49 -0.89 17.08 -12.79
CA TYR A 49 0.32 16.51 -12.21
C TYR A 49 0.57 15.02 -12.53
N SER A 50 0.05 14.52 -13.65
CA SER A 50 0.39 13.19 -14.18
C SER A 50 1.89 13.00 -14.43
N ALA A 51 2.66 14.08 -14.54
CA ALA A 51 4.11 14.06 -14.77
C ALA A 51 4.54 13.26 -16.01
N ASP A 52 3.60 12.98 -16.92
CA ASP A 52 3.74 12.06 -18.03
C ASP A 52 3.61 12.83 -19.35
N PRO A 53 4.74 13.17 -20.01
CA PRO A 53 4.75 13.83 -21.31
C PRO A 53 3.89 13.13 -22.36
N ASP A 54 3.86 11.80 -22.36
CA ASP A 54 3.20 11.02 -23.40
C ASP A 54 1.69 11.23 -23.36
N ASN A 55 1.10 11.46 -22.18
CA ASN A 55 -0.33 11.77 -22.07
C ASN A 55 -0.68 13.11 -22.73
N TYR A 56 0.18 14.13 -22.61
CA TYR A 56 -0.02 15.42 -23.29
C TYR A 56 0.14 15.29 -24.81
N LEU A 57 1.15 14.56 -25.26
CA LEU A 57 1.39 14.29 -26.68
C LEU A 57 0.23 13.50 -27.29
N ASN A 58 -0.22 12.43 -26.63
CA ASN A 58 -1.36 11.63 -27.07
C ASN A 58 -2.63 12.47 -27.18
N PHE A 59 -2.94 13.30 -26.18
CA PHE A 59 -4.13 14.15 -26.25
C PHE A 59 -4.00 15.23 -27.33
N HIS A 60 -2.80 15.79 -27.52
CA HIS A 60 -2.51 16.72 -28.60
C HIS A 60 -2.78 16.08 -29.97
N THR A 61 -2.33 14.84 -30.19
CA THR A 61 -2.62 14.08 -31.42
C THR A 61 -4.12 13.87 -31.63
N VAL A 62 -4.87 13.53 -30.57
CA VAL A 62 -6.33 13.38 -30.65
C VAL A 62 -6.99 14.70 -31.06
N LEU A 63 -6.59 15.83 -30.46
CA LEU A 63 -7.11 17.15 -30.82
C LEU A 63 -6.75 17.54 -32.27
N ASN A 64 -5.55 17.20 -32.74
CA ASN A 64 -5.15 17.44 -34.13
C ASN A 64 -6.03 16.63 -35.09
N GLN A 65 -6.28 15.36 -34.78
CA GLN A 65 -7.22 14.52 -35.54
C GLN A 65 -8.64 15.09 -35.55
N VAL A 66 -9.12 15.69 -34.45
CA VAL A 66 -10.41 16.39 -34.42
C VAL A 66 -10.43 17.55 -35.42
N VAL A 67 -9.40 18.40 -35.42
CA VAL A 67 -9.27 19.52 -36.37
C VAL A 67 -9.23 19.00 -37.81
N SER A 68 -8.47 17.93 -38.09
CA SER A 68 -8.38 17.32 -39.42
C SER A 68 -9.70 16.71 -39.90
N ILE A 69 -10.47 16.03 -39.03
CA ILE A 69 -11.77 15.42 -39.39
C ILE A 69 -12.79 16.50 -39.76
N ILE A 70 -12.81 17.60 -39.00
CA ILE A 70 -13.72 18.72 -39.24
C ILE A 70 -13.36 19.42 -40.55
N GLY A 71 -12.07 19.69 -40.77
CA GLY A 71 -11.54 20.22 -42.02
C GLY A 71 -11.92 21.67 -42.32
N GLU A 72 -11.62 22.12 -43.54
CA GLU A 72 -11.76 23.52 -43.96
C GLU A 72 -13.21 24.04 -44.00
N GLY A 73 -13.34 25.37 -43.90
CA GLY A 73 -14.62 26.08 -43.89
C GLY A 73 -15.30 26.13 -42.51
N ARG A 74 -14.61 25.69 -41.45
CA ARG A 74 -15.18 25.49 -40.11
C ARG A 74 -14.40 26.20 -39.02
N ILE A 75 -15.07 26.42 -37.89
CA ILE A 75 -14.47 26.90 -36.65
C ILE A 75 -14.63 25.81 -35.60
N VAL A 76 -13.54 25.53 -34.88
CA VAL A 76 -13.50 24.70 -33.68
C VAL A 76 -13.31 25.64 -32.49
N GLN A 77 -14.29 25.68 -31.60
CA GLN A 77 -14.23 26.45 -30.36
C GLN A 77 -14.22 25.48 -29.17
N LYS A 78 -13.15 25.49 -28.38
CA LYS A 78 -13.05 24.75 -27.13
C LYS A 78 -13.18 25.74 -25.96
N LEU A 79 -14.07 25.41 -25.03
CA LEU A 79 -14.27 26.14 -23.79
C LEU A 79 -13.89 25.22 -22.63
N ASP A 80 -12.89 25.62 -21.84
CA ASP A 80 -12.63 25.02 -20.52
C ASP A 80 -13.16 25.96 -19.44
N ILE A 81 -14.18 25.50 -18.72
CA ILE A 81 -14.91 26.28 -17.73
C ILE A 81 -14.45 25.83 -16.35
N PHE A 82 -13.76 26.71 -15.65
CA PHE A 82 -13.34 26.51 -14.27
C PHE A 82 -14.36 27.16 -13.34
N SER A 83 -14.96 26.35 -12.46
CA SER A 83 -15.93 26.84 -11.49
C SER A 83 -15.67 26.22 -10.12
N LYS A 84 -16.09 26.93 -9.06
CA LYS A 84 -15.93 26.45 -7.68
C LYS A 84 -17.22 25.84 -7.14
N LYS A 85 -17.17 24.55 -6.79
CA LYS A 85 -18.30 23.85 -6.16
C LYS A 85 -18.04 23.66 -4.67
N ARG A 86 -19.11 23.41 -3.90
CA ARG A 86 -19.02 23.06 -2.47
C ARG A 86 -19.12 21.56 -2.34
N TYR A 87 -18.19 20.96 -1.60
CA TYR A 87 -18.25 19.56 -1.25
C TYR A 87 -19.43 19.32 -0.30
N ASN A 88 -20.21 18.28 -0.58
CA ASN A 88 -21.33 17.86 0.26
C ASN A 88 -20.92 16.55 0.92
N ALA A 89 -20.81 16.56 2.25
CA ALA A 89 -20.28 15.42 2.96
C ALA A 89 -21.27 14.26 3.08
N GLU A 90 -20.76 13.03 3.01
CA GLU A 90 -21.56 11.82 3.22
C GLU A 90 -21.69 11.54 4.71
N SER A 91 -22.92 11.36 5.21
CA SER A 91 -23.14 10.99 6.61
C SER A 91 -22.60 9.59 6.94
N SER A 92 -22.14 9.39 8.17
CA SER A 92 -21.66 8.10 8.66
C SER A 92 -22.14 7.80 10.07
N ASN A 93 -22.38 6.53 10.36
CA ASN A 93 -22.77 6.06 11.70
C ASN A 93 -21.57 5.90 12.64
N GLN A 94 -20.35 5.89 12.12
CA GLN A 94 -19.14 5.80 12.94
C GLN A 94 -18.63 7.19 13.31
N PHE A 95 -18.33 7.42 14.59
CA PHE A 95 -17.96 8.73 15.12
C PHE A 95 -16.81 9.41 14.35
N LEU A 96 -15.64 8.76 14.22
CA LEU A 96 -14.50 9.36 13.50
C LEU A 96 -14.78 9.58 12.01
N GLN A 97 -15.55 8.69 11.37
CA GLN A 97 -15.91 8.84 9.96
C GLN A 97 -16.92 9.97 9.74
N GLN A 98 -17.81 10.20 10.71
CA GLN A 98 -18.71 11.35 10.72
C GLN A 98 -17.92 12.65 10.93
N LYS A 99 -16.91 12.65 11.82
CA LYS A 99 -16.01 13.80 12.01
C LYS A 99 -15.14 14.10 10.79
N TYR A 100 -14.68 13.06 10.08
CA TYR A 100 -14.06 13.22 8.77
C TYR A 100 -15.03 13.94 7.82
N SER A 101 -16.25 13.46 7.67
CA SER A 101 -17.26 14.08 6.80
C SER A 101 -17.53 15.54 7.16
N GLU A 102 -17.75 15.84 8.45
CA GLU A 102 -17.94 17.22 8.94
C GLU A 102 -16.75 18.14 8.67
N HIS A 103 -15.52 17.62 8.69
CA HIS A 103 -14.30 18.40 8.42
C HIS A 103 -14.21 18.90 6.97
N PHE A 104 -14.74 18.14 6.02
CA PHE A 104 -14.74 18.51 4.60
C PHE A 104 -16.05 19.14 4.13
N ASP A 105 -17.11 19.12 4.93
CA ASP A 105 -18.41 19.65 4.53
C ASP A 105 -18.34 21.15 4.18
N GLY A 106 -18.95 21.52 3.05
CA GLY A 106 -18.96 22.88 2.53
C GLY A 106 -17.62 23.38 1.95
N ARG A 107 -16.57 22.55 1.93
CA ARG A 107 -15.25 22.89 1.36
C ARG A 107 -15.38 23.29 -0.11
N LEU A 108 -14.79 24.41 -0.48
CA LEU A 108 -14.77 24.86 -1.87
C LEU A 108 -13.69 24.11 -2.65
N PHE A 109 -14.03 23.66 -3.85
CA PHE A 109 -13.09 22.98 -4.74
C PHE A 109 -13.34 23.36 -6.19
N LYS A 110 -12.28 23.22 -7.01
CA LYS A 110 -12.31 23.62 -8.42
C LYS A 110 -12.84 22.47 -9.26
N THR A 111 -13.58 22.80 -10.31
CA THR A 111 -14.06 21.83 -11.29
C THR A 111 -13.79 22.37 -12.68
N ILE A 112 -13.50 21.47 -13.63
CA ILE A 112 -13.29 21.79 -15.04
C ILE A 112 -14.39 21.09 -15.83
N GLU A 113 -15.14 21.86 -16.60
CA GLU A 113 -16.08 21.34 -17.60
C GLU A 113 -15.62 21.80 -18.97
N THR A 114 -15.48 20.85 -19.91
CA THR A 114 -14.95 21.13 -21.25
C THR A 114 -16.01 20.88 -22.32
N VAL A 115 -16.18 21.84 -23.21
CA VAL A 115 -17.10 21.74 -24.37
C VAL A 115 -16.35 22.12 -25.64
N ILE A 116 -16.55 21.34 -26.70
CA ILE A 116 -16.06 21.64 -28.05
C ILE A 116 -17.26 21.90 -28.96
N LEU A 117 -17.23 23.02 -29.66
CA LEU A 117 -18.28 23.47 -30.57
C LEU A 117 -17.72 23.57 -31.98
N PHE A 118 -18.51 23.11 -32.94
CA PHE A 118 -18.19 23.14 -34.36
C PHE A 118 -19.21 24.01 -35.08
N THR A 119 -18.74 25.05 -35.77
CA THR A 119 -19.60 25.96 -36.55
C THR A 119 -19.02 26.19 -37.94
N ASP A 120 -19.89 26.52 -38.89
CA ASP A 120 -19.48 27.07 -40.18
C ASP A 120 -18.84 28.46 -40.03
N ILE A 121 -17.84 28.74 -40.87
CA ILE A 121 -17.24 30.09 -41.00
C ILE A 121 -18.26 31.02 -41.69
N VAL A 122 -18.36 32.24 -41.18
CA VAL A 122 -19.15 33.33 -41.77
C VAL A 122 -18.20 34.43 -42.25
N GLU A 123 -18.22 34.75 -43.54
CA GLU A 123 -17.38 35.79 -44.12
C GLU A 123 -17.65 37.18 -43.50
N ASP A 124 -16.60 37.94 -43.20
CA ASP A 124 -16.69 39.28 -42.58
C ASP A 124 -17.51 40.28 -43.41
N LYS A 125 -17.52 40.14 -44.74
CA LYS A 125 -18.33 40.96 -45.65
C LYS A 125 -19.83 40.76 -45.46
N LEU A 126 -20.26 39.57 -45.02
CA LEU A 126 -21.65 39.26 -44.74
C LEU A 126 -22.09 39.90 -43.42
N LYS A 127 -21.21 39.88 -42.41
CA LYS A 127 -21.42 40.51 -41.09
C LYS A 127 -21.70 42.01 -41.21
N LYS A 128 -21.00 42.72 -42.11
CA LYS A 128 -21.16 44.17 -42.32
C LYS A 128 -22.45 44.59 -43.06
N LYS A 129 -23.13 43.66 -43.73
CA LYS A 129 -24.27 43.97 -44.62
C LYS A 129 -25.60 43.39 -44.14
N ASN A 130 -25.68 42.86 -42.91
CA ASN A 130 -26.81 42.07 -42.43
C ASN A 130 -27.24 40.98 -43.43
N LYS A 131 -26.27 40.38 -44.13
CA LYS A 131 -26.53 39.30 -45.07
C LYS A 131 -26.43 37.96 -44.34
N HIS A 132 -27.36 37.05 -44.66
CA HIS A 132 -27.42 35.73 -44.05
C HIS A 132 -26.39 34.77 -44.67
N TYR A 133 -25.97 33.80 -43.87
CA TYR A 133 -25.20 32.63 -44.26
C TYR A 133 -25.89 31.89 -45.41
N GLN A 134 -25.11 31.45 -46.40
CA GLN A 134 -25.65 30.69 -47.52
C GLN A 134 -25.77 29.22 -47.14
N PHE A 135 -26.96 28.85 -46.67
CA PHE A 135 -27.25 27.46 -46.30
C PHE A 135 -27.08 26.48 -47.48
N SER A 136 -26.46 25.34 -47.20
CA SER A 136 -26.26 24.24 -48.14
C SER A 136 -26.52 22.92 -47.43
N GLU A 137 -27.54 22.17 -47.86
CA GLU A 137 -27.87 20.88 -47.23
C GLU A 137 -26.70 19.89 -47.31
N LYS A 138 -25.90 19.96 -48.39
CA LYS A 138 -24.69 19.15 -48.52
C LYS A 138 -23.68 19.49 -47.42
N SER A 139 -23.39 20.77 -47.22
CA SER A 139 -22.44 21.23 -46.19
C SER A 139 -22.96 20.95 -44.78
N TYR A 140 -24.26 21.12 -44.58
CA TYR A 140 -24.91 20.88 -43.29
C TYR A 140 -24.87 19.39 -42.91
N LYS A 141 -25.18 18.49 -43.86
CA LYS A 141 -25.01 17.05 -43.68
C LYS A 141 -23.56 16.67 -43.41
N GLU A 142 -22.61 17.26 -44.16
CA GLU A 142 -21.19 16.99 -43.99
C GLU A 142 -20.71 17.34 -42.57
N LEU A 143 -21.17 18.46 -42.00
CA LEU A 143 -20.88 18.81 -40.60
C LEU A 143 -21.35 17.73 -39.63
N ARG A 144 -22.62 17.30 -39.77
CA ARG A 144 -23.23 16.27 -38.91
C ARG A 144 -22.42 14.97 -38.97
N ASP A 145 -22.11 14.50 -40.18
CA ASP A 145 -21.36 13.26 -40.40
C ASP A 145 -19.94 13.35 -39.82
N LYS A 146 -19.28 14.51 -39.94
CA LYS A 146 -17.96 14.77 -39.34
C LYS A 146 -18.01 14.82 -37.81
N CYS A 147 -19.01 15.49 -37.22
CA CYS A 147 -19.18 15.53 -35.77
C CYS A 147 -19.46 14.14 -35.17
N GLN A 148 -20.18 13.26 -35.88
CA GLN A 148 -20.33 11.86 -35.47
C GLN A 148 -18.98 11.11 -35.47
N LYS A 149 -18.14 11.30 -36.49
CA LYS A 149 -16.78 10.73 -36.51
C LYS A 149 -15.91 11.25 -35.37
N VAL A 150 -15.99 12.55 -35.08
CA VAL A 150 -15.31 13.17 -33.93
C VAL A 150 -15.78 12.56 -32.61
N LEU A 151 -17.09 12.37 -32.42
CA LEU A 151 -17.62 11.71 -31.23
C LEU A 151 -17.04 10.29 -31.06
N MET A 152 -16.97 9.51 -32.15
CA MET A 152 -16.40 8.16 -32.13
C MET A 152 -14.92 8.17 -31.75
N LEU A 153 -14.14 9.10 -32.33
CA LEU A 153 -12.71 9.28 -32.00
C LEU A 153 -12.54 9.59 -30.51
N LEU A 154 -13.23 10.62 -30.02
CA LEU A 154 -13.15 11.05 -28.62
C LEU A 154 -13.56 9.93 -27.65
N LYS A 155 -14.51 9.07 -28.05
CA LYS A 155 -14.94 7.93 -27.25
C LYS A 155 -13.86 6.84 -27.18
N GLN A 156 -13.18 6.57 -28.30
CA GLN A 156 -12.06 5.63 -28.34
C GLN A 156 -10.85 6.13 -27.55
N SER A 157 -10.65 7.45 -27.49
CA SER A 157 -9.57 8.10 -26.73
C SER A 157 -9.85 8.29 -25.24
N GLY A 158 -11.02 7.87 -24.74
CA GLY A 158 -11.36 7.96 -23.31
C GLY A 158 -11.82 9.34 -22.82
N CYS A 159 -12.24 10.25 -23.72
CA CYS A 159 -12.70 11.59 -23.37
C CYS A 159 -14.16 11.65 -22.88
N GLU A 160 -14.84 10.51 -22.74
CA GLU A 160 -16.26 10.39 -22.34
C GLU A 160 -17.21 11.38 -23.07
N PRO A 161 -17.17 11.46 -24.41
CA PRO A 161 -17.87 12.53 -25.14
C PRO A 161 -19.39 12.37 -25.12
N GLN A 162 -20.10 13.49 -25.02
CA GLN A 162 -21.56 13.55 -25.09
C GLN A 162 -22.00 14.74 -25.94
N PHE A 163 -22.93 14.51 -26.88
CA PHE A 163 -23.54 15.60 -27.62
C PHE A 163 -24.38 16.51 -26.71
N LEU A 164 -24.48 17.77 -27.08
CA LEU A 164 -25.36 18.73 -26.42
C LEU A 164 -26.77 18.70 -27.04
N PHE A 165 -27.78 18.87 -26.18
CA PHE A 165 -29.15 19.17 -26.58
C PHE A 165 -29.52 20.59 -26.14
N GLU A 166 -30.73 21.06 -26.48
CA GLU A 166 -31.23 22.40 -26.13
C GLU A 166 -30.93 22.79 -24.68
N LYS A 167 -31.22 21.91 -23.71
CA LYS A 167 -31.00 22.18 -22.28
C LYS A 167 -29.53 22.40 -21.93
N GLU A 168 -28.62 21.61 -22.50
CA GLU A 168 -27.19 21.78 -22.24
C GLU A 168 -26.66 23.04 -22.93
N PHE A 169 -27.10 23.34 -24.16
CA PHE A 169 -26.78 24.61 -24.81
C PHE A 169 -27.24 25.80 -23.96
N GLU A 170 -28.49 25.80 -23.51
CA GLU A 170 -29.04 26.84 -22.64
C GLU A 170 -28.25 26.98 -21.33
N TYR A 171 -27.86 25.85 -20.71
CA TYR A 171 -27.02 25.85 -19.51
C TYR A 171 -25.68 26.55 -19.76
N TYR A 172 -24.95 26.19 -20.83
CA TYR A 172 -23.66 26.78 -21.13
C TYR A 172 -23.78 28.26 -21.54
N ILE A 173 -24.75 28.60 -22.40
CA ILE A 173 -25.00 29.99 -22.83
C ILE A 173 -25.36 30.87 -21.64
N SER A 174 -26.30 30.42 -20.81
CA SER A 174 -26.73 31.19 -19.63
C SER A 174 -25.62 31.29 -18.58
N GLY A 175 -24.81 30.24 -18.45
CA GLY A 175 -23.64 30.21 -17.57
C GLY A 175 -22.58 31.23 -17.99
N VAL A 176 -22.27 31.35 -19.29
CA VAL A 176 -21.34 32.38 -19.80
C VAL A 176 -21.93 33.77 -19.60
N LEU A 177 -23.19 34.01 -19.99
CA LEU A 177 -23.84 35.32 -19.88
C LEU A 177 -23.96 35.84 -18.44
N SER A 178 -24.05 34.93 -17.46
CA SER A 178 -24.10 35.26 -16.03
C SER A 178 -22.75 35.13 -15.33
N MET A 179 -21.74 34.57 -15.99
CA MET A 179 -20.46 34.12 -15.42
C MET A 179 -20.63 33.23 -14.17
N GLN A 180 -21.64 32.34 -14.19
CA GLN A 180 -21.99 31.46 -13.06
C GLN A 180 -22.47 30.07 -13.51
N PHE A 181 -21.74 29.02 -13.12
CA PHE A 181 -22.05 27.61 -13.45
C PHE A 181 -22.44 26.75 -12.23
N THR A 182 -22.52 27.34 -11.04
CA THR A 182 -22.69 26.62 -9.77
C THR A 182 -24.13 26.49 -9.29
N LYS A 183 -25.01 27.39 -9.77
CA LYS A 183 -26.45 27.42 -9.48
C LYS A 183 -27.17 27.77 -10.77
N THR A 184 -28.50 27.65 -10.78
CA THR A 184 -29.32 28.16 -11.89
C THR A 184 -28.93 29.61 -12.19
N PRO A 185 -28.44 29.90 -13.41
CA PRO A 185 -27.95 31.23 -13.75
C PRO A 185 -29.11 32.22 -13.70
N VAL A 186 -28.89 33.34 -13.02
CA VAL A 186 -29.84 34.47 -12.99
C VAL A 186 -29.23 35.58 -13.85
N PHE A 187 -29.96 35.98 -14.88
CA PHE A 187 -29.52 37.08 -15.74
C PHE A 187 -29.59 38.42 -15.01
N ASP A 188 -28.57 39.25 -15.24
CA ASP A 188 -28.50 40.62 -14.73
C ASP A 188 -28.05 41.56 -15.86
N ASN A 189 -28.12 42.87 -15.61
CA ASN A 189 -27.68 43.87 -16.55
C ASN A 189 -26.17 43.80 -16.75
N ILE A 190 -25.74 43.87 -18.01
CA ILE A 190 -24.32 43.97 -18.39
C ILE A 190 -24.01 45.44 -18.64
N LYS A 191 -23.09 46.01 -17.85
CA LYS A 191 -22.51 47.32 -18.09
C LYS A 191 -21.12 47.14 -18.70
N SER A 192 -20.95 47.58 -19.93
CA SER A 192 -19.66 47.56 -20.60
C SER A 192 -18.84 48.81 -20.27
N THR A 193 -17.56 48.63 -19.98
CA THR A 193 -16.56 49.70 -19.95
C THR A 193 -15.43 49.36 -20.93
N ASN A 194 -14.47 50.26 -21.09
CA ASN A 194 -13.30 50.00 -21.94
C ASN A 194 -12.31 49.01 -21.30
N GLU A 195 -12.42 48.76 -19.99
CA GLU A 195 -11.44 47.95 -19.26
C GLU A 195 -12.03 46.62 -18.80
N TYR A 196 -13.30 46.58 -18.41
CA TYR A 196 -13.99 45.39 -17.92
C TYR A 196 -15.51 45.45 -18.18
N LEU A 197 -16.19 44.33 -18.00
CA LEU A 197 -17.64 44.24 -17.96
C LEU A 197 -18.10 44.11 -16.51
N GLN A 198 -19.24 44.73 -16.18
CA GLN A 198 -19.90 44.53 -14.90
C GLN A 198 -21.23 43.82 -15.13
N ILE A 199 -21.36 42.59 -14.63
CA ILE A 199 -22.57 41.76 -14.74
C ILE A 199 -23.20 41.67 -13.35
N GLY A 200 -24.25 42.48 -13.13
CA GLY A 200 -24.81 42.66 -11.78
C GLY A 200 -23.74 43.16 -10.80
N ASN A 201 -23.42 42.33 -9.80
CA ASN A 201 -22.39 42.63 -8.78
C ASN A 201 -21.00 42.08 -9.13
N ARG A 202 -20.82 41.46 -10.30
CA ARG A 202 -19.55 40.82 -10.69
C ARG A 202 -18.77 41.69 -11.65
N PHE A 203 -17.45 41.72 -11.44
CA PHE A 203 -16.50 42.32 -12.36
C PHE A 203 -15.95 41.20 -13.25
N VAL A 204 -16.04 41.37 -14.55
CA VAL A 204 -15.67 40.37 -15.56
C VAL A 204 -14.63 40.98 -16.48
N LYS A 205 -13.48 40.32 -16.59
CA LYS A 205 -12.36 40.77 -17.42
C LYS A 205 -12.09 39.73 -18.49
N ASN A 206 -11.89 40.18 -19.72
CA ASN A 206 -11.40 39.36 -20.81
C ASN A 206 -9.95 39.75 -21.13
N ILE A 207 -9.03 38.78 -21.04
CA ILE A 207 -7.63 38.90 -21.43
C ILE A 207 -7.41 38.11 -22.72
N SER A 208 -7.30 38.83 -23.85
CA SER A 208 -6.91 38.27 -25.14
C SER A 208 -5.39 38.03 -25.17
N TYR A 209 -4.96 36.89 -25.69
CA TYR A 209 -3.54 36.60 -25.91
C TYR A 209 -3.00 37.28 -27.17
N VAL A 210 -3.91 37.77 -28.02
CA VAL A 210 -3.58 38.53 -29.23
C VAL A 210 -3.71 40.01 -28.89
N ASP A 211 -2.62 40.75 -29.07
CA ASP A 211 -2.66 42.20 -29.13
C ASP A 211 -2.89 42.64 -30.57
N VAL A 212 -3.87 43.52 -30.76
CA VAL A 212 -4.30 44.06 -32.06
C VAL A 212 -3.20 44.94 -32.68
N GLU A 213 -2.33 45.51 -31.84
CA GLU A 213 -1.24 46.37 -32.31
C GLU A 213 0.01 45.56 -32.70
N ASN A 214 0.49 44.67 -31.84
CA ASN A 214 1.68 43.84 -32.07
C ASN A 214 1.48 42.41 -31.53
N ILE A 215 1.47 41.42 -32.42
CA ILE A 215 1.31 40.01 -32.02
C ILE A 215 2.66 39.48 -31.49
N ASP A 216 2.80 39.48 -30.16
CA ASP A 216 4.01 39.02 -29.46
C ASP A 216 3.75 37.67 -28.79
N LEU A 217 4.05 36.61 -29.54
CA LEU A 217 3.96 35.21 -29.12
C LEU A 217 5.36 34.57 -29.12
N PRO A 218 5.58 33.49 -28.35
CA PRO A 218 6.86 32.79 -28.35
C PRO A 218 7.17 32.20 -29.75
N SER A 219 8.44 32.18 -30.11
CA SER A 219 8.91 31.62 -31.39
C SER A 219 8.72 30.10 -31.48
N GLU A 220 8.76 29.41 -30.35
CA GLU A 220 8.58 27.97 -30.23
C GLU A 220 7.70 27.65 -29.00
N ILE A 221 6.82 26.66 -29.13
CA ILE A 221 5.98 26.18 -28.03
C ILE A 221 5.73 24.67 -28.16
N ASP A 222 6.07 23.94 -27.12
CA ASP A 222 5.84 22.50 -27.04
C ASP A 222 4.40 22.17 -26.59
N PRO A 223 3.88 20.95 -26.83
CA PRO A 223 2.54 20.54 -26.37
C PRO A 223 2.31 20.58 -24.86
N TYR A 224 3.39 20.59 -24.07
CA TYR A 224 3.42 20.68 -22.61
C TYR A 224 4.65 21.49 -22.17
N SER A 225 4.71 21.85 -20.89
CA SER A 225 5.88 22.48 -20.29
C SER A 225 6.33 21.76 -19.03
N ILE A 226 7.51 22.11 -18.52
CA ILE A 226 7.98 21.63 -17.22
C ILE A 226 7.64 22.65 -16.13
N LEU A 227 7.29 22.18 -14.94
CA LEU A 227 6.94 23.02 -13.79
C LEU A 227 8.06 24.04 -13.45
N GLY A 228 9.33 23.65 -13.66
CA GLY A 228 10.50 24.50 -13.42
C GLY A 228 10.80 24.76 -11.94
N GLY A 229 11.78 25.64 -11.66
CA GLY A 229 12.18 26.06 -10.31
C GLY A 229 13.32 25.24 -9.68
N ASN A 230 13.67 25.59 -8.43
CA ASN A 230 14.71 24.92 -7.66
C ASN A 230 14.07 23.83 -6.78
N GLY A 231 14.15 22.56 -7.18
CA GLY A 231 13.55 21.48 -6.39
C GLY A 231 13.64 20.10 -7.04
N ALA A 232 13.12 19.08 -6.37
CA ALA A 232 13.04 17.73 -6.91
C ALA A 232 11.90 17.55 -7.94
N ALA A 233 10.93 18.48 -7.98
CA ALA A 233 9.77 18.44 -8.86
C ALA A 233 9.93 19.25 -10.17
N SER A 234 11.11 19.84 -10.44
CA SER A 234 11.32 20.78 -11.55
C SER A 234 11.14 20.15 -12.94
N GLU A 235 11.40 18.84 -13.08
CA GLU A 235 11.27 18.07 -14.32
C GLU A 235 9.82 17.56 -14.57
N THR A 236 8.86 17.95 -13.75
CA THR A 236 7.48 17.47 -13.86
C THR A 236 6.78 18.10 -15.06
N ALA A 237 6.30 17.26 -15.99
CA ALA A 237 5.50 17.70 -17.12
C ALA A 237 4.10 18.17 -16.68
N VAL A 238 3.72 19.36 -17.15
CA VAL A 238 2.47 20.07 -16.87
C VAL A 238 1.94 20.78 -18.12
N ASP A 239 0.66 21.11 -18.15
CA ASP A 239 0.10 21.91 -19.23
C ASP A 239 0.77 23.31 -19.33
N ASN A 240 0.86 23.86 -20.53
CA ASN A 240 1.40 25.21 -20.76
C ASN A 240 0.68 26.30 -19.95
N PHE A 241 -0.61 26.10 -19.68
CA PHE A 241 -1.48 27.01 -18.94
C PHE A 241 -1.90 26.42 -17.58
N THR A 242 -1.11 25.51 -17.00
CA THR A 242 -1.40 24.93 -15.68
C THR A 242 -1.54 25.99 -14.57
N PHE A 243 -0.97 27.19 -14.76
CA PHE A 243 -1.09 28.31 -13.82
C PHE A 243 -2.54 28.74 -13.57
N ILE A 244 -3.49 28.43 -14.47
CA ILE A 244 -4.92 28.69 -14.24
C ILE A 244 -5.39 27.98 -12.96
N ASN A 245 -4.83 26.80 -12.67
CA ASN A 245 -5.11 26.06 -11.46
C ASN A 245 -4.56 26.73 -10.18
N GLU A 246 -3.58 27.64 -10.29
CA GLU A 246 -3.00 28.39 -9.15
C GLU A 246 -3.84 29.61 -8.76
N LEU A 247 -4.77 30.04 -9.60
CA LEU A 247 -5.63 31.20 -9.32
C LEU A 247 -6.65 30.88 -8.23
N GLU A 248 -6.81 31.76 -7.24
CA GLU A 248 -7.68 31.50 -6.07
C GLU A 248 -8.81 32.52 -5.86
N ASP A 249 -8.73 33.75 -6.33
CA ASP A 249 -9.73 34.79 -6.01
C ASP A 249 -10.88 34.95 -7.03
N TYR A 250 -10.99 34.01 -7.97
CA TYR A 250 -12.02 34.01 -9.01
C TYR A 250 -13.32 33.32 -8.57
N GLU A 251 -14.45 33.66 -9.19
CA GLU A 251 -15.71 32.90 -9.09
C GLU A 251 -15.84 31.88 -10.23
N THR A 252 -15.65 32.34 -11.47
CA THR A 252 -15.64 31.52 -12.69
C THR A 252 -14.50 31.96 -13.61
N ILE A 253 -13.84 31.01 -14.27
CA ILE A 253 -12.94 31.26 -15.41
C ILE A 253 -13.46 30.50 -16.63
N ILE A 254 -13.43 31.12 -17.79
CA ILE A 254 -13.67 30.50 -19.09
C ILE A 254 -12.43 30.70 -19.92
N TYR A 255 -11.77 29.62 -20.28
CA TYR A 255 -10.69 29.66 -21.26
C TYR A 255 -11.25 29.37 -22.64
N ASN A 256 -11.39 30.41 -23.45
CA ASN A 256 -11.94 30.37 -24.79
C ASN A 256 -10.81 30.16 -25.81
N GLN A 257 -10.81 29.02 -26.49
CA GLN A 257 -9.79 28.58 -27.43
C GLN A 257 -10.44 28.37 -28.80
N VAL A 258 -10.08 29.18 -29.79
CA VAL A 258 -10.73 29.18 -31.10
C VAL A 258 -9.71 28.89 -32.18
N ILE A 259 -10.04 27.93 -33.05
CA ILE A 259 -9.32 27.63 -34.29
C ILE A 259 -10.30 27.77 -35.44
N THR A 260 -10.02 28.69 -36.36
CA THR A 260 -10.72 28.84 -37.63
C THR A 260 -9.90 28.16 -38.72
N ILE A 261 -10.52 27.26 -39.48
CA ILE A 261 -9.88 26.48 -40.54
C ILE A 261 -10.31 27.06 -41.89
N PRO A 262 -9.58 28.04 -42.46
CA PRO A 262 -9.92 28.65 -43.74
C PRO A 262 -9.79 27.66 -44.91
N LEU A 263 -10.26 28.07 -46.09
CA LEU A 263 -10.07 27.32 -47.33
C LEU A 263 -8.57 27.29 -47.69
N GLN A 264 -7.97 26.10 -47.66
CA GLN A 264 -6.50 25.95 -47.68
C GLN A 264 -5.91 26.42 -49.01
N ALA A 265 -6.56 26.11 -50.13
CA ALA A 265 -6.10 26.52 -51.46
C ALA A 265 -6.13 28.04 -51.66
N GLN A 266 -7.05 28.76 -51.01
CA GLN A 266 -7.07 30.22 -51.04
C GLN A 266 -5.94 30.79 -50.19
N GLN A 267 -5.75 30.24 -48.99
CA GLN A 267 -4.74 30.68 -48.05
C GLN A 267 -3.31 30.52 -48.58
N GLN A 268 -3.02 29.37 -49.21
CA GLN A 268 -1.73 29.12 -49.87
C GLN A 268 -1.45 30.15 -50.98
N ARG A 269 -2.44 30.49 -51.81
CA ARG A 269 -2.29 31.51 -52.86
C ARG A 269 -2.02 32.90 -52.29
N GLU A 270 -2.61 33.24 -51.15
CA GLU A 270 -2.36 34.51 -50.48
C GLU A 270 -0.96 34.56 -49.86
N LEU A 271 -0.52 33.48 -49.22
CA LEU A 271 0.84 33.33 -48.70
C LEU A 271 1.88 33.41 -49.83
N ASP A 272 1.66 32.74 -50.96
CA ASP A 272 2.53 32.82 -52.15
C ASP A 272 2.64 34.25 -52.69
N LYS A 273 1.52 34.99 -52.74
CA LYS A 273 1.52 36.40 -53.15
C LYS A 273 2.29 37.27 -52.16
N LYS A 274 2.09 37.05 -50.86
CA LYS A 274 2.80 37.77 -49.79
C LYS A 274 4.29 37.49 -49.86
N LYS A 275 4.69 36.23 -50.02
CA LYS A 275 6.06 35.79 -50.23
C LYS A 275 6.72 36.53 -51.39
N LYS A 276 6.15 36.45 -52.60
CA LYS A 276 6.70 37.11 -53.80
C LYS A 276 6.87 38.63 -53.63
N LYS A 277 5.95 39.27 -52.91
CA LYS A 277 6.02 40.70 -52.60
C LYS A 277 7.22 41.02 -51.70
N HIS A 278 7.47 40.21 -50.68
CA HIS A 278 8.61 40.39 -49.77
C HIS A 278 9.94 39.99 -50.43
N GLU A 279 9.98 38.93 -51.24
CA GLU A 279 11.16 38.56 -52.06
C GLU A 279 11.55 39.70 -53.02
N GLY A 280 10.58 40.28 -53.72
CA GLY A 280 10.82 41.42 -54.63
C GLY A 280 11.30 42.69 -53.92
N ALA A 281 11.03 42.83 -52.62
CA ALA A 281 11.45 43.95 -51.77
C ALA A 281 12.65 43.61 -50.86
N ALA A 282 13.22 42.40 -50.97
CA ALA A 282 14.29 41.91 -50.09
C ALA A 282 15.57 42.76 -50.21
N ASN A 283 15.85 43.28 -51.40
CA ASN A 283 17.01 44.17 -51.64
C ASN A 283 16.90 45.51 -50.90
N ASN A 284 15.69 45.92 -50.48
CA ASN A 284 15.46 47.21 -49.82
C ASN A 284 15.56 47.12 -48.29
N SER A 285 15.39 45.94 -47.71
CA SER A 285 15.56 45.71 -46.27
C SER A 285 15.77 44.23 -45.97
N PRO A 286 16.79 43.85 -45.18
CA PRO A 286 17.04 42.46 -44.77
C PRO A 286 15.83 41.79 -44.09
N SER A 287 14.98 42.55 -43.40
CA SER A 287 13.78 42.01 -42.75
C SER A 287 12.77 41.43 -43.74
N ASN A 288 12.69 41.97 -44.96
CA ASN A 288 11.81 41.42 -46.00
C ASN A 288 12.33 40.08 -46.53
N ALA A 289 13.65 39.88 -46.56
CA ALA A 289 14.24 38.59 -46.92
C ALA A 289 13.86 37.52 -45.88
N ILE A 290 13.97 37.86 -44.59
CA ILE A 290 13.62 36.96 -43.48
C ILE A 290 12.14 36.56 -43.55
N ILE A 291 11.22 37.52 -43.71
CA ILE A 291 9.78 37.24 -43.83
C ILE A 291 9.48 36.32 -45.03
N ALA A 292 10.15 36.54 -46.17
CA ALA A 292 9.97 35.69 -47.34
C ALA A 292 10.46 34.25 -47.10
N GLU A 293 11.57 34.10 -46.38
CA GLU A 293 12.12 32.80 -45.97
C GLU A 293 11.21 32.09 -44.96
N GLU A 294 10.66 32.80 -43.97
CA GLU A 294 9.68 32.25 -43.02
C GLU A 294 8.41 31.75 -43.73
N ILE A 295 7.87 32.53 -44.66
CA ILE A 295 6.70 32.10 -45.46
C ILE A 295 7.05 30.89 -46.32
N GLN A 296 8.28 30.83 -46.87
CA GLN A 296 8.74 29.66 -47.63
C GLN A 296 8.78 28.41 -46.76
N THR A 297 9.32 28.52 -45.54
CA THR A 297 9.39 27.41 -44.57
C THR A 297 7.99 26.96 -44.17
N LEU A 298 7.08 27.90 -43.89
CA LEU A 298 5.68 27.58 -43.60
C LEU A 298 5.01 26.81 -44.76
N LEU A 299 5.14 27.32 -46.00
CA LEU A 299 4.60 26.66 -47.20
C LEU A 299 5.22 25.27 -47.44
N HIS A 300 6.50 25.11 -47.12
CA HIS A 300 7.19 23.83 -47.21
C HIS A 300 6.65 22.81 -46.21
N ASN A 301 6.48 23.21 -44.94
CA ASN A 301 5.94 22.35 -43.88
C ASN A 301 4.49 21.93 -44.20
N ILE A 302 3.66 22.85 -44.70
CA ILE A 302 2.29 22.54 -45.16
C ILE A 302 2.31 21.47 -46.26
N ALA A 303 3.27 21.54 -47.20
CA ALA A 303 3.35 20.62 -48.33
C ALA A 303 3.88 19.23 -47.95
N ILE A 304 4.82 19.14 -47.00
CA ILE A 304 5.42 17.87 -46.55
C ILE A 304 4.53 17.16 -45.54
N ASP A 305 4.13 17.87 -44.48
CA ASP A 305 3.50 17.26 -43.31
C ASP A 305 1.96 17.23 -43.42
N GLY A 306 1.40 17.87 -44.46
CA GLY A 306 -0.05 17.97 -44.65
C GLY A 306 -0.75 18.79 -43.57
N GLN A 307 0.00 19.64 -42.84
CA GLN A 307 -0.54 20.49 -41.79
C GLN A 307 -1.54 21.51 -42.35
N LEU A 308 -2.60 21.76 -41.58
CA LEU A 308 -3.59 22.78 -41.92
C LEU A 308 -3.11 24.15 -41.46
N VAL A 309 -3.24 25.16 -42.33
CA VAL A 309 -3.11 26.56 -41.95
C VAL A 309 -4.40 26.98 -41.29
N VAL A 310 -4.29 27.55 -40.09
CA VAL A 310 -5.43 27.98 -39.28
C VAL A 310 -5.23 29.40 -38.78
N ASN A 311 -6.35 30.04 -38.46
CA ASN A 311 -6.37 31.31 -37.74
C ASN A 311 -6.84 31.03 -36.30
N ALA A 312 -6.05 31.40 -35.30
CA ALA A 312 -6.30 31.08 -33.91
C ALA A 312 -6.58 32.33 -33.07
N HIS A 313 -7.40 32.16 -32.02
CA HIS A 313 -7.64 33.16 -30.98
C HIS A 313 -7.76 32.47 -29.62
N PHE A 314 -7.09 33.03 -28.62
CA PHE A 314 -7.10 32.51 -27.26
C PHE A 314 -7.38 33.66 -26.31
N SER A 315 -8.33 33.46 -25.40
CA SER A 315 -8.67 34.46 -24.41
C SER A 315 -9.10 33.83 -23.10
N LEU A 316 -8.68 34.42 -21.99
CA LEU A 316 -9.08 34.02 -20.64
C LEU A 316 -10.06 35.04 -20.08
N ILE A 317 -11.27 34.58 -19.79
CA ILE A 317 -12.33 35.39 -19.20
C ILE A 317 -12.51 34.96 -17.76
N PHE A 318 -12.50 35.89 -16.81
CA PHE A 318 -12.69 35.56 -15.40
C PHE A 318 -13.60 36.56 -14.71
N SER A 319 -14.30 36.10 -13.67
CA SER A 319 -15.16 36.92 -12.83
C SER A 319 -14.69 36.98 -11.38
N THR A 320 -14.85 38.15 -10.76
CA THR A 320 -14.61 38.40 -9.33
C THR A 320 -15.75 39.20 -8.71
N ASN A 321 -15.80 39.22 -7.38
CA ASN A 321 -16.79 39.97 -6.61
C ASN A 321 -16.37 41.41 -6.28
N THR A 322 -15.08 41.75 -6.43
CA THR A 322 -14.55 43.11 -6.22
C THR A 322 -13.54 43.48 -7.30
N LEU A 323 -13.42 44.79 -7.56
CA LEU A 323 -12.47 45.34 -8.53
C LEU A 323 -11.02 45.07 -8.12
N GLU A 324 -10.67 45.22 -6.84
CA GLU A 324 -9.32 44.95 -6.31
C GLU A 324 -8.86 43.50 -6.61
N LYS A 325 -9.75 42.52 -6.41
CA LYS A 325 -9.45 41.12 -6.73
C LYS A 325 -9.30 40.89 -8.24
N MET A 326 -10.08 41.62 -9.05
CA MET A 326 -9.97 41.55 -10.49
C MET A 326 -8.58 42.03 -10.95
N GLU A 327 -8.13 43.18 -10.46
CA GLU A 327 -6.81 43.76 -10.77
C GLU A 327 -5.66 42.85 -10.30
N GLY A 328 -5.81 42.24 -9.11
CA GLY A 328 -4.85 41.27 -8.59
C GLY A 328 -4.72 40.02 -9.48
N ILE A 329 -5.85 39.42 -9.88
CA ILE A 329 -5.86 38.26 -10.79
C ILE A 329 -5.34 38.64 -12.18
N GLN A 330 -5.75 39.79 -12.71
CA GLN A 330 -5.27 40.29 -14.00
C GLN A 330 -3.73 40.36 -14.00
N SER A 331 -3.15 41.03 -12.99
CA SER A 331 -1.70 41.16 -12.85
C SER A 331 -1.01 39.79 -12.74
N MET A 332 -1.60 38.84 -12.03
CA MET A 332 -1.05 37.48 -11.91
C MET A 332 -1.07 36.74 -13.26
N ILE A 333 -2.16 36.82 -14.01
CA ILE A 333 -2.28 36.19 -15.34
C ILE A 333 -1.29 36.82 -16.31
N GLU A 334 -1.23 38.16 -16.38
CA GLU A 334 -0.30 38.90 -17.25
C GLU A 334 1.15 38.50 -16.97
N ASN A 335 1.55 38.43 -15.70
CA ASN A 335 2.90 38.00 -15.32
C ASN A 335 3.18 36.54 -15.74
N LYS A 336 2.22 35.62 -15.56
CA LYS A 336 2.39 34.21 -15.94
C LYS A 336 2.48 34.05 -17.46
N LEU A 337 1.65 34.76 -18.23
CA LEU A 337 1.72 34.78 -19.68
C LEU A 337 3.04 35.38 -20.19
N PHE A 338 3.51 36.46 -19.56
CA PHE A 338 4.80 37.08 -19.88
C PHE A 338 5.96 36.11 -19.68
N THR A 339 5.96 35.29 -18.62
CA THR A 339 7.00 34.25 -18.43
C THR A 339 6.98 33.16 -19.50
N LYS A 340 5.89 33.04 -20.26
CA LYS A 340 5.74 32.14 -21.41
C LYS A 340 6.01 32.84 -22.75
N GLY A 341 6.45 34.09 -22.74
CA GLY A 341 6.70 34.88 -23.94
C GLY A 341 5.43 35.39 -24.63
N ILE A 342 4.29 35.40 -23.94
CA ILE A 342 3.02 35.94 -24.45
C ILE A 342 2.84 37.34 -23.84
N ILE A 343 2.85 38.38 -24.68
CA ILE A 343 2.62 39.75 -24.24
C ILE A 343 1.21 40.15 -24.64
N VAL A 344 0.36 40.39 -23.63
CA VAL A 344 -1.04 40.79 -23.86
C VAL A 344 -1.17 42.31 -23.98
N SER A 345 -2.16 42.76 -24.75
CA SER A 345 -2.46 44.18 -24.88
C SER A 345 -2.91 44.78 -23.56
N LYS A 346 -2.32 45.91 -23.16
CA LYS A 346 -2.77 46.67 -21.98
C LYS A 346 -4.12 47.36 -22.21
N ASN A 347 -4.51 47.55 -23.47
CA ASN A 347 -5.64 48.37 -23.89
C ASN A 347 -6.65 47.57 -24.73
N ALA A 348 -7.32 46.59 -24.13
CA ALA A 348 -8.35 45.82 -24.82
C ALA A 348 -9.72 46.54 -24.78
N TYR A 349 -9.92 47.54 -25.65
CA TYR A 349 -11.13 48.38 -25.68
C TYR A 349 -12.42 47.64 -26.08
N ASN A 350 -12.33 46.45 -26.67
CA ASN A 350 -13.42 45.64 -27.21
C ASN A 350 -13.90 44.52 -26.25
N GLN A 351 -13.98 44.83 -24.94
CA GLN A 351 -14.33 43.84 -23.90
C GLN A 351 -15.66 43.13 -24.15
N LEU A 352 -16.69 43.85 -24.62
CA LEU A 352 -18.01 43.26 -24.86
C LEU A 352 -17.99 42.32 -26.07
N GLU A 353 -17.32 42.72 -27.14
CA GLU A 353 -17.18 41.93 -28.37
C GLU A 353 -16.40 40.64 -28.10
N LEU A 354 -15.28 40.74 -27.38
CA LEU A 354 -14.48 39.57 -26.99
C LEU A 354 -15.24 38.66 -26.01
N PHE A 355 -16.05 39.23 -25.10
CA PHE A 355 -16.91 38.42 -24.24
C PHE A 355 -18.01 37.69 -25.03
N ARG A 356 -18.62 38.35 -26.01
CA ARG A 356 -19.65 37.76 -26.88
C ARG A 356 -19.10 36.60 -27.73
N SER A 357 -17.84 36.66 -28.15
CA SER A 357 -17.21 35.57 -28.92
C SER A 357 -17.00 34.30 -28.09
N ALA A 358 -16.92 34.41 -26.77
CA ALA A 358 -16.82 33.26 -25.85
C ALA A 358 -18.16 32.62 -25.50
N ILE A 359 -19.29 33.20 -25.94
CA ILE A 359 -20.59 32.52 -25.86
C ILE A 359 -20.49 31.23 -26.70
N PRO A 360 -20.92 30.06 -26.18
CA PRO A 360 -20.78 28.78 -26.85
C PRO A 360 -21.31 28.79 -28.28
N GLY A 361 -20.43 28.62 -29.28
CA GLY A 361 -20.78 28.60 -30.69
C GLY A 361 -20.79 29.96 -31.39
N ASN A 362 -20.49 31.06 -30.68
CA ASN A 362 -20.50 32.42 -31.22
C ASN A 362 -19.10 32.97 -31.55
N ALA A 363 -18.10 32.11 -31.71
CA ALA A 363 -16.76 32.51 -32.16
C ALA A 363 -16.76 33.27 -33.52
N THR A 364 -17.85 33.17 -34.29
CA THR A 364 -18.06 33.94 -35.52
C THR A 364 -18.04 35.46 -35.35
N GLU A 365 -18.17 36.01 -34.13
CA GLU A 365 -18.09 37.45 -33.91
C GLU A 365 -16.67 38.01 -33.91
N LEU A 366 -15.64 37.15 -33.78
CA LEU A 366 -14.23 37.56 -33.87
C LEU A 366 -13.95 38.22 -35.23
N ARG A 367 -13.10 39.25 -35.21
CA ARG A 367 -12.63 39.96 -36.40
C ARG A 367 -11.27 39.42 -36.84
N GLU A 368 -10.89 39.69 -38.09
CA GLU A 368 -9.58 39.28 -38.62
C GLU A 368 -8.40 39.75 -37.77
N TYR A 369 -8.50 40.92 -37.13
CA TYR A 369 -7.44 41.46 -36.27
C TYR A 369 -7.39 40.85 -34.86
N ASP A 370 -8.43 40.11 -34.45
CA ASP A 370 -8.44 39.36 -33.19
C ASP A 370 -7.78 37.97 -33.36
N LEU A 371 -7.48 37.59 -34.60
CA LEU A 371 -6.97 36.28 -35.00
C LEU A 371 -5.52 36.39 -35.48
N PHE A 372 -4.73 35.35 -35.21
CA PHE A 372 -3.39 35.21 -35.79
C PHE A 372 -3.27 33.90 -36.56
N MET A 373 -2.44 33.91 -37.61
CA MET A 373 -2.27 32.77 -38.49
C MET A 373 -1.12 31.88 -38.02
N THR A 374 -1.37 30.58 -37.97
CA THR A 374 -0.37 29.56 -37.60
C THR A 374 -0.75 28.19 -38.17
N THR A 375 0.00 27.14 -37.85
CA THR A 375 -0.35 25.75 -38.17
C THR A 375 -1.28 25.17 -37.12
N SER A 376 -2.08 24.16 -37.47
CA SER A 376 -3.00 23.51 -36.52
C SER A 376 -2.27 22.93 -35.31
N GLU A 377 -1.09 22.34 -35.49
CA GLU A 377 -0.30 21.76 -34.40
C GLU A 377 0.18 22.85 -33.42
N ALA A 378 0.76 23.95 -33.92
CA ALA A 378 1.19 25.05 -33.06
C ALA A 378 0.01 25.69 -32.31
N ALA A 379 -1.16 25.85 -32.97
CA ALA A 379 -2.36 26.36 -32.29
C ALA A 379 -2.83 25.44 -31.15
N LEU A 380 -2.72 24.11 -31.31
CA LEU A 380 -3.14 23.14 -30.29
C LEU A 380 -2.20 23.06 -29.08
N CYS A 381 -0.99 23.62 -29.17
CA CYS A 381 -0.13 23.82 -27.99
C CYS A 381 -0.75 24.81 -26.98
N PHE A 382 -1.65 25.68 -27.44
CA PHE A 382 -2.40 26.61 -26.60
C PHE A 382 -3.67 26.01 -25.97
N PHE A 383 -4.09 24.83 -26.40
CA PHE A 383 -5.27 24.18 -25.84
C PHE A 383 -4.97 23.63 -24.45
N PHE A 384 -5.87 23.83 -23.50
CA PHE A 384 -5.74 23.28 -22.15
C PHE A 384 -6.09 21.78 -22.13
N LYS A 385 -5.27 20.97 -21.45
CA LYS A 385 -5.31 19.50 -21.56
C LYS A 385 -5.56 18.76 -20.24
N GLU A 386 -5.55 19.46 -19.12
CA GLU A 386 -5.64 18.86 -17.79
C GLU A 386 -7.09 18.65 -17.31
N SER A 387 -7.26 17.70 -16.40
CA SER A 387 -8.49 17.36 -15.67
C SER A 387 -8.16 17.07 -14.20
N TYR A 388 -9.17 17.14 -13.32
CA TYR A 388 -9.03 16.75 -11.92
C TYR A 388 -9.39 15.28 -11.69
N PRO A 389 -8.78 14.61 -10.71
CA PRO A 389 -9.09 13.23 -10.36
C PRO A 389 -10.54 13.08 -9.88
N VAL A 390 -11.10 11.88 -10.08
CA VAL A 390 -12.48 11.53 -9.72
C VAL A 390 -12.51 10.27 -8.86
N ASN A 391 -13.63 10.05 -8.18
CA ASN A 391 -13.85 8.85 -7.35
C ASN A 391 -13.74 7.56 -8.18
N GLU A 392 -13.17 6.51 -7.58
CA GLU A 392 -13.20 5.16 -8.15
C GLU A 392 -14.53 4.47 -7.83
N GLU A 393 -15.13 3.80 -8.82
CA GLU A 393 -16.35 3.02 -8.64
C GLU A 393 -16.05 1.66 -8.00
N SER A 394 -16.07 1.60 -6.67
CA SER A 394 -15.89 0.37 -5.90
C SER A 394 -16.78 0.32 -4.65
N ASN A 395 -17.10 -0.90 -4.22
CA ASN A 395 -17.78 -1.17 -2.93
C ASN A 395 -16.80 -1.23 -1.75
N PHE A 396 -15.51 -1.26 -2.03
CA PHE A 396 -14.44 -1.20 -1.03
C PHE A 396 -13.52 -0.04 -1.40
N TYR A 397 -13.55 1.01 -0.60
CA TYR A 397 -12.73 2.19 -0.83
C TYR A 397 -12.26 2.79 0.48
N LEU A 398 -11.06 3.35 0.43
CA LEU A 398 -10.54 4.24 1.44
C LEU A 398 -10.78 5.69 1.00
N ARG A 399 -10.97 6.56 1.99
CA ARG A 399 -11.12 8.00 1.82
C ARG A 399 -9.77 8.67 2.05
N PHE A 400 -9.27 9.28 0.99
CA PHE A 400 -8.12 10.19 1.00
C PHE A 400 -8.55 11.51 0.38
N THR A 401 -7.64 12.43 0.12
CA THR A 401 -7.93 13.61 -0.70
C THR A 401 -7.19 13.56 -2.02
N ASP A 402 -7.72 14.27 -3.01
CA ASP A 402 -6.92 14.73 -4.14
C ASP A 402 -5.86 15.76 -3.70
N ARG A 403 -5.16 16.31 -4.69
CA ARG A 403 -4.15 17.34 -4.46
C ARG A 403 -4.72 18.74 -4.24
N GLN A 404 -6.02 18.95 -4.39
CA GLN A 404 -6.74 20.18 -4.00
C GLN A 404 -7.25 20.13 -2.56
N GLY A 405 -7.29 18.94 -1.95
CA GLY A 405 -7.88 18.72 -0.62
C GLY A 405 -9.35 18.33 -0.64
N VAL A 406 -9.85 17.79 -1.76
CA VAL A 406 -11.20 17.22 -1.88
C VAL A 406 -11.16 15.73 -1.56
N PRO A 407 -12.08 15.21 -0.73
CA PRO A 407 -12.16 13.78 -0.47
C PRO A 407 -12.38 12.95 -1.74
N LEU A 408 -11.54 11.94 -1.94
CA LEU A 408 -11.59 10.94 -3.00
C LEU A 408 -11.77 9.54 -2.42
N LYS A 409 -12.60 8.74 -3.08
CA LYS A 409 -12.75 7.30 -2.85
C LYS A 409 -11.73 6.54 -3.70
N VAL A 410 -10.82 5.83 -3.05
CA VAL A 410 -9.73 5.08 -3.69
C VAL A 410 -9.75 3.64 -3.20
N ASP A 411 -9.80 2.68 -4.12
CA ASP A 411 -9.75 1.25 -3.83
C ASP A 411 -8.29 0.74 -3.92
N PRO A 412 -7.67 0.37 -2.79
CA PRO A 412 -6.29 -0.11 -2.78
C PRO A 412 -6.15 -1.60 -3.16
N ALA A 413 -7.24 -2.34 -3.39
CA ALA A 413 -7.19 -3.79 -3.53
C ALA A 413 -8.17 -4.41 -4.53
N ASP A 414 -9.49 -4.21 -4.39
CA ASP A 414 -10.47 -5.06 -5.09
C ASP A 414 -10.71 -4.67 -6.54
N LEU A 415 -10.93 -3.39 -6.83
CA LEU A 415 -11.06 -2.88 -8.19
C LEU A 415 -9.76 -3.16 -8.99
N PRO A 416 -8.54 -2.88 -8.46
CA PRO A 416 -7.30 -3.30 -9.10
C PRO A 416 -7.20 -4.81 -9.35
N MET A 417 -7.66 -5.65 -8.41
CA MET A 417 -7.64 -7.10 -8.57
C MET A 417 -8.63 -7.57 -9.65
N LYS A 418 -9.86 -7.03 -9.66
CA LYS A 418 -10.90 -7.34 -10.65
C LYS A 418 -10.50 -6.93 -12.07
N THR A 419 -9.76 -5.83 -12.20
CA THR A 419 -9.26 -5.32 -13.48
C THR A 419 -7.96 -5.98 -13.92
N GLY A 420 -7.38 -6.90 -13.13
CA GLY A 420 -6.11 -7.56 -13.43
C GLY A 420 -4.89 -6.64 -13.29
N ARG A 421 -5.04 -5.47 -12.66
CA ARG A 421 -3.95 -4.50 -12.44
C ARG A 421 -2.99 -4.96 -11.34
N ILE A 422 -3.49 -5.75 -10.38
CA ILE A 422 -2.70 -6.44 -9.35
C ILE A 422 -3.12 -7.91 -9.28
N ASN A 423 -2.21 -8.78 -8.88
CA ASN A 423 -2.40 -10.22 -8.69
C ASN A 423 -2.46 -10.63 -7.21
N ASN A 424 -1.99 -9.77 -6.31
CA ASN A 424 -2.06 -9.97 -4.86
C ASN A 424 -2.39 -8.64 -4.15
N ARG A 425 -2.83 -8.73 -2.89
CA ARG A 425 -3.23 -7.55 -2.09
C ARG A 425 -2.11 -7.06 -1.16
N ASN A 426 -0.94 -7.72 -1.18
CA ASN A 426 0.15 -7.40 -0.27
C ASN A 426 0.69 -6.00 -0.58
N LYS A 427 1.12 -5.30 0.47
CA LYS A 427 1.55 -3.90 0.40
C LYS A 427 2.94 -3.74 0.98
N PHE A 428 3.69 -2.84 0.36
CA PHE A 428 4.98 -2.39 0.87
C PHE A 428 4.94 -0.88 1.07
N VAL A 429 5.27 -0.42 2.27
CA VAL A 429 5.22 0.98 2.67
C VAL A 429 6.62 1.46 3.03
N LEU A 430 7.09 2.51 2.34
CA LEU A 430 8.41 3.09 2.56
C LEU A 430 8.31 4.59 2.81
N GLY A 431 9.01 5.08 3.83
CA GLY A 431 9.09 6.50 4.12
C GLY A 431 10.15 6.81 5.18
N PRO A 432 10.97 7.87 5.03
CA PRO A 432 11.96 8.22 6.04
C PRO A 432 11.36 8.50 7.42
N SER A 433 12.19 8.55 8.47
CA SER A 433 11.75 9.02 9.80
C SER A 433 11.11 10.40 9.72
N GLY A 434 9.98 10.57 10.41
CA GLY A 434 9.18 11.81 10.43
C GLY A 434 8.29 12.03 9.19
N SER A 435 8.32 11.16 8.18
CA SER A 435 7.48 11.30 6.98
C SER A 435 5.98 11.11 7.25
N GLY A 436 5.60 10.44 8.34
CA GLY A 436 4.20 10.19 8.72
C GLY A 436 3.68 8.79 8.40
N LYS A 437 4.57 7.78 8.32
CA LYS A 437 4.21 6.39 8.01
C LYS A 437 3.14 5.82 8.94
N SER A 438 3.42 5.78 10.24
CA SER A 438 2.52 5.22 11.25
C SER A 438 1.20 5.98 11.31
N PHE A 439 1.23 7.29 11.04
CA PHE A 439 0.02 8.12 10.96
C PHE A 439 -0.85 7.75 9.75
N LEU A 440 -0.25 7.55 8.56
CA LEU A 440 -0.96 7.05 7.38
C LEU A 440 -1.52 5.64 7.62
N MET A 441 -0.73 4.76 8.23
CA MET A 441 -1.16 3.40 8.55
C MET A 441 -2.30 3.36 9.55
N ASN A 442 -2.29 4.21 10.59
CA ASN A 442 -3.43 4.37 11.49
C ASN A 442 -4.71 4.77 10.74
N ASN A 443 -4.63 5.70 9.79
CA ASN A 443 -5.79 6.07 8.96
C ASN A 443 -6.29 4.89 8.11
N ILE A 444 -5.39 4.13 7.47
CA ILE A 444 -5.75 2.95 6.68
C ILE A 444 -6.41 1.88 7.57
N VAL A 445 -5.81 1.57 8.73
CA VAL A 445 -6.31 0.55 9.67
C VAL A 445 -7.66 0.93 10.24
N GLU A 446 -7.84 2.18 10.65
CA GLU A 446 -9.12 2.65 11.19
C GLU A 446 -10.25 2.46 10.17
N GLN A 447 -9.96 2.75 8.90
CA GLN A 447 -10.88 2.52 7.79
C GLN A 447 -11.09 1.03 7.47
N TYR A 448 -10.05 0.19 7.51
CA TYR A 448 -10.18 -1.26 7.35
C TYR A 448 -11.12 -1.88 8.38
N LEU A 449 -11.02 -1.43 9.64
CA LEU A 449 -11.89 -1.89 10.72
C LEU A 449 -13.37 -1.49 10.48
N THR A 450 -13.66 -0.57 9.56
CA THR A 450 -15.03 -0.29 9.10
C THR A 450 -15.55 -1.31 8.07
N TYR A 451 -14.64 -2.04 7.40
CA TYR A 451 -14.92 -3.00 6.34
C TYR A 451 -14.78 -4.48 6.76
N ASN A 452 -15.24 -4.87 7.97
CA ASN A 452 -15.21 -6.26 8.47
C ASN A 452 -13.84 -6.96 8.28
N TYR A 453 -12.76 -6.26 8.64
CA TYR A 453 -11.39 -6.80 8.68
C TYR A 453 -11.05 -7.33 10.08
N ASP A 454 -10.28 -8.42 10.11
CA ASP A 454 -9.43 -8.79 11.24
C ASP A 454 -8.01 -8.23 10.97
N VAL A 455 -7.53 -7.31 11.80
CA VAL A 455 -6.23 -6.64 11.67
C VAL A 455 -5.31 -7.05 12.82
N VAL A 456 -4.12 -7.54 12.48
CA VAL A 456 -3.03 -7.83 13.43
C VAL A 456 -1.85 -6.94 13.10
N ILE A 457 -1.38 -6.17 14.07
CA ILE A 457 -0.23 -5.27 13.92
C ILE A 457 0.91 -5.74 14.80
N VAL A 458 2.11 -5.72 14.25
CA VAL A 458 3.39 -5.89 14.94
C VAL A 458 4.09 -4.55 14.92
N ASP A 459 4.13 -3.88 16.06
CA ASP A 459 4.70 -2.54 16.20
C ASP A 459 5.93 -2.58 17.11
N THR A 460 7.01 -1.93 16.69
CA THR A 460 8.17 -1.66 17.56
C THR A 460 8.07 -0.28 18.21
N GLY A 461 6.98 0.45 18.01
CA GLY A 461 6.62 1.67 18.73
C GLY A 461 5.31 1.52 19.49
N ASP A 462 4.90 2.58 20.17
CA ASP A 462 3.58 2.71 20.79
C ASP A 462 2.58 3.36 19.80
N SER A 463 2.77 3.20 18.49
CA SER A 463 2.14 4.07 17.47
C SER A 463 0.64 3.84 17.28
N TYR A 464 0.11 2.69 17.71
CA TYR A 464 -1.29 2.31 17.50
C TYR A 464 -2.13 2.25 18.78
N SER A 465 -1.58 2.60 19.94
CA SER A 465 -2.29 2.50 21.22
C SER A 465 -3.56 3.34 21.27
N GLY A 466 -3.54 4.55 20.71
CA GLY A 466 -4.71 5.43 20.61
C GLY A 466 -5.86 4.79 19.80
N THR A 467 -5.57 4.35 18.58
CA THR A 467 -6.54 3.66 17.70
C THR A 467 -7.03 2.35 18.31
N CYS A 468 -6.15 1.59 18.97
CA CYS A 468 -6.50 0.33 19.64
C CYS A 468 -7.49 0.55 20.79
N LYS A 469 -7.21 1.52 21.67
CA LYS A 469 -8.13 1.90 22.75
C LYS A 469 -9.46 2.43 22.20
N TYR A 470 -9.45 3.23 21.13
CA TYR A 470 -10.66 3.77 20.50
C TYR A 470 -11.57 2.67 19.93
N LYS A 471 -11.03 1.72 19.17
CA LYS A 471 -11.80 0.61 18.57
C LYS A 471 -12.13 -0.51 19.56
N GLY A 472 -11.59 -0.45 20.79
CA GLY A 472 -11.75 -1.48 21.81
C GLY A 472 -10.96 -2.77 21.50
N GLY A 473 -9.86 -2.66 20.73
CA GLY A 473 -9.00 -3.80 20.39
C GLY A 473 -8.10 -4.24 21.54
N ARG A 474 -7.37 -5.33 21.32
CA ARG A 474 -6.39 -5.89 22.27
C ARG A 474 -5.00 -5.31 21.99
N TYR A 475 -4.49 -4.49 22.91
CA TYR A 475 -3.11 -4.03 22.91
C TYR A 475 -2.28 -4.90 23.84
N ILE A 476 -1.28 -5.60 23.28
CA ILE A 476 -0.44 -6.56 24.00
C ILE A 476 0.98 -6.02 24.01
N GLN A 477 1.45 -5.63 25.19
CA GLN A 477 2.83 -5.24 25.42
C GLN A 477 3.53 -6.35 26.20
N TYR A 478 4.72 -6.74 25.77
CA TYR A 478 5.53 -7.66 26.56
C TYR A 478 6.08 -6.95 27.81
N THR A 479 5.86 -7.56 28.98
CA THR A 479 6.58 -7.24 30.23
C THR A 479 7.02 -8.53 30.92
N GLU A 480 8.02 -8.47 31.80
CA GLU A 480 8.44 -9.66 32.58
C GLU A 480 7.30 -10.17 33.50
N GLU A 481 6.45 -9.28 34.00
CA GLU A 481 5.31 -9.60 34.86
C GLU A 481 4.12 -10.19 34.07
N LYS A 482 3.98 -9.81 32.79
CA LYS A 482 2.93 -10.27 31.87
C LYS A 482 3.56 -10.69 30.54
N PRO A 483 4.25 -11.85 30.51
CA PRO A 483 4.85 -12.33 29.27
C PRO A 483 3.74 -12.69 28.26
N ILE A 484 4.06 -12.58 26.98
CA ILE A 484 3.20 -13.10 25.92
C ILE A 484 3.30 -14.63 25.97
N THR A 485 2.19 -15.31 26.27
CA THR A 485 2.14 -16.76 26.39
C THR A 485 1.33 -17.39 25.27
N MET A 486 1.75 -18.56 24.81
CA MET A 486 1.04 -19.38 23.85
C MET A 486 1.52 -20.83 23.98
N ASN A 487 0.62 -21.80 23.83
CA ASN A 487 1.00 -23.19 23.71
C ASN A 487 0.99 -23.62 22.24
N PRO A 488 2.13 -23.59 21.52
CA PRO A 488 2.17 -24.00 20.12
C PRO A 488 2.04 -25.52 19.92
N PHE A 489 2.19 -26.31 20.99
CA PHE A 489 2.10 -27.78 20.96
C PHE A 489 0.65 -28.27 21.10
N LEU A 490 -0.27 -27.40 21.52
CA LEU A 490 -1.68 -27.73 21.57
C LEU A 490 -2.25 -27.75 20.15
N MET A 491 -2.75 -28.90 19.71
CA MET A 491 -3.35 -29.05 18.39
C MET A 491 -4.36 -30.20 18.32
N ASP A 492 -5.34 -30.07 17.44
CA ASP A 492 -6.31 -31.12 17.16
C ASP A 492 -5.80 -32.11 16.10
N LYS A 493 -6.36 -33.33 16.09
CA LYS A 493 -6.01 -34.39 15.11
C LYS A 493 -6.20 -33.97 13.64
N LYS A 494 -7.07 -33.00 13.35
CA LYS A 494 -7.28 -32.42 12.00
C LYS A 494 -6.20 -31.42 11.60
N GLU A 495 -5.54 -30.80 12.57
CA GLU A 495 -4.48 -29.82 12.36
C GLU A 495 -3.10 -30.48 12.25
N PHE A 496 -3.01 -31.77 12.58
CA PHE A 496 -1.80 -32.58 12.47
C PHE A 496 -1.40 -32.81 11.01
N ASN A 497 -0.51 -31.95 10.51
CA ASN A 497 0.00 -31.95 9.15
C ASN A 497 1.49 -31.61 9.12
N ILE A 498 2.12 -31.82 7.95
CA ILE A 498 3.56 -31.60 7.73
C ILE A 498 3.96 -30.15 8.02
N GLU A 499 3.13 -29.16 7.66
CA GLU A 499 3.44 -27.74 7.86
C GLU A 499 3.54 -27.39 9.36
N LYS A 500 2.64 -27.93 10.20
CA LYS A 500 2.68 -27.69 11.66
C LYS A 500 3.88 -28.38 12.32
N ILE A 501 4.29 -29.54 11.81
CA ILE A 501 5.52 -30.19 12.29
C ILE A 501 6.73 -29.38 11.90
N GLU A 502 6.80 -28.91 10.65
CA GLU A 502 7.88 -28.02 10.20
C GLU A 502 7.91 -26.72 11.01
N PHE A 503 6.77 -26.18 11.44
CA PHE A 503 6.70 -25.05 12.38
C PHE A 503 7.33 -25.36 13.72
N LEU A 504 6.92 -26.45 14.36
CA LEU A 504 7.45 -26.83 15.67
C LEU A 504 8.94 -27.18 15.60
N THR A 505 9.37 -27.86 14.54
CA THR A 505 10.79 -28.17 14.28
C THR A 505 11.60 -26.88 14.21
N ASN A 506 11.14 -25.88 13.45
CA ASN A 506 11.84 -24.61 13.34
C ASN A 506 11.82 -23.82 14.67
N LEU A 507 10.72 -23.84 15.42
CA LEU A 507 10.63 -23.22 16.76
C LEU A 507 11.63 -23.85 17.75
N ILE A 508 11.68 -25.18 17.82
CA ILE A 508 12.60 -25.90 18.71
C ILE A 508 14.05 -25.66 18.31
N PHE A 509 14.35 -25.73 17.00
CA PHE A 509 15.70 -25.50 16.49
C PHE A 509 16.18 -24.07 16.79
N LEU A 510 15.31 -23.09 16.63
CA LEU A 510 15.56 -21.68 16.96
C LEU A 510 15.85 -21.49 18.45
N ILE A 511 15.10 -22.14 19.35
CA ILE A 511 15.37 -22.10 20.79
C ILE A 511 16.73 -22.73 21.10
N TRP A 512 17.08 -23.82 20.43
CA TRP A 512 18.31 -24.57 20.66
C TRP A 512 19.57 -23.88 20.14
N GLN A 513 19.57 -23.42 18.89
CA GLN A 513 20.76 -22.96 18.15
C GLN A 513 20.75 -21.46 17.82
N GLY A 514 19.61 -20.78 18.00
CA GLY A 514 19.44 -19.36 17.69
C GLY A 514 19.06 -19.05 16.22
N PRO A 515 18.80 -17.77 15.90
CA PRO A 515 18.24 -17.34 14.62
C PRO A 515 19.18 -17.43 13.42
N ASP A 516 20.49 -17.38 13.64
CA ASP A 516 21.50 -17.36 12.56
C ASP A 516 22.03 -18.76 12.19
N ALA A 517 21.66 -19.78 12.96
CA ALA A 517 22.08 -21.15 12.73
C ALA A 517 21.34 -21.79 11.54
N THR A 518 22.01 -22.70 10.84
CA THR A 518 21.41 -23.53 9.79
C THR A 518 21.21 -24.95 10.27
N MET A 519 20.00 -25.47 10.12
CA MET A 519 19.67 -26.84 10.49
C MET A 519 20.22 -27.84 9.46
N SER A 520 20.98 -28.84 9.92
CA SER A 520 21.43 -29.94 9.06
C SER A 520 20.27 -30.90 8.73
N SER A 521 20.39 -31.68 7.65
CA SER A 521 19.40 -32.69 7.28
C SER A 521 19.19 -33.73 8.39
N ALA A 522 20.26 -34.12 9.08
CA ALA A 522 20.20 -35.03 10.22
C ALA A 522 19.43 -34.42 11.40
N GLN A 523 19.75 -33.18 11.78
CA GLN A 523 19.03 -32.46 12.85
C GLN A 523 17.55 -32.29 12.54
N LYS A 524 17.21 -31.94 11.28
CA LYS A 524 15.82 -31.85 10.83
C LYS A 524 15.11 -33.18 10.99
N SER A 525 15.70 -34.25 10.48
CA SER A 525 15.10 -35.59 10.55
C SER A 525 14.87 -36.06 11.99
N ILE A 526 15.82 -35.78 12.91
CA ILE A 526 15.68 -36.13 14.32
C ILE A 526 14.50 -35.38 14.94
N LEU A 527 14.44 -34.06 14.77
CA LEU A 527 13.36 -33.24 15.35
C LEU A 527 11.99 -33.59 14.78
N ASP A 528 11.89 -33.79 13.45
CA ASP A 528 10.65 -34.20 12.79
C ASP A 528 10.17 -35.55 13.32
N ASN A 529 11.07 -36.54 13.48
CA ASN A 529 10.73 -37.86 14.00
C ASN A 529 10.28 -37.82 15.47
N VAL A 530 10.95 -37.03 16.32
CA VAL A 530 10.56 -36.86 17.73
C VAL A 530 9.16 -36.25 17.82
N LEU A 531 8.88 -35.18 17.06
CA LEU A 531 7.57 -34.53 17.06
C LEU A 531 6.47 -35.46 16.50
N MET A 532 6.74 -36.13 15.38
CA MET A 532 5.79 -37.08 14.80
C MET A 532 5.47 -38.22 15.76
N SER A 533 6.47 -38.73 16.47
CA SER A 533 6.31 -39.76 17.50
C SER A 533 5.51 -39.25 18.71
N TYR A 534 5.82 -38.07 19.20
CA TYR A 534 5.15 -37.43 20.33
C TYR A 534 3.64 -37.27 20.08
N TYR A 535 3.25 -36.69 18.95
CA TYR A 535 1.83 -36.53 18.59
C TYR A 535 1.15 -37.85 18.26
N HIS A 536 1.85 -38.77 17.59
CA HIS A 536 1.31 -40.10 17.32
C HIS A 536 0.95 -40.80 18.62
N GLN A 537 1.84 -40.77 19.60
CA GLN A 537 1.61 -41.34 20.91
C GLN A 537 0.43 -40.67 21.60
N TYR A 538 0.36 -39.33 21.61
CA TYR A 538 -0.75 -38.64 22.25
C TYR A 538 -2.12 -39.00 21.63
N PHE A 539 -2.22 -39.07 20.30
CA PHE A 539 -3.49 -39.33 19.61
C PHE A 539 -3.89 -40.81 19.49
N ASN A 540 -2.93 -41.73 19.60
CA ASN A 540 -3.17 -43.16 19.35
C ASN A 540 -2.75 -44.08 20.52
N SER A 541 -2.17 -43.56 21.61
CA SER A 541 -1.85 -44.35 22.80
C SER A 541 -3.10 -45.05 23.35
N GLY A 542 -2.95 -46.31 23.75
CA GLY A 542 -4.04 -47.15 24.24
C GLY A 542 -5.01 -47.65 23.15
N THR A 543 -4.82 -47.27 21.89
CA THR A 543 -5.58 -47.81 20.76
C THR A 543 -4.83 -48.97 20.10
N ARG A 544 -5.55 -49.97 19.57
CA ARG A 544 -4.94 -51.09 18.84
C ARG A 544 -4.72 -50.78 17.36
N TRP A 545 -4.19 -49.59 17.06
CA TRP A 545 -4.04 -49.11 15.68
C TRP A 545 -3.20 -50.05 14.81
N TYR A 546 -2.21 -50.72 15.40
CA TYR A 546 -1.32 -51.69 14.74
C TYR A 546 -2.05 -52.94 14.22
N GLU A 547 -3.25 -53.28 14.71
CA GLU A 547 -4.02 -54.42 14.21
C GLU A 547 -4.47 -54.21 12.75
N SER A 548 -4.74 -52.95 12.38
CA SER A 548 -5.24 -52.56 11.05
C SER A 548 -4.14 -52.32 9.99
N LYS A 549 -2.87 -52.49 10.36
CA LYS A 549 -1.70 -52.10 9.54
C LYS A 549 -0.89 -53.30 9.06
N THR A 550 -0.35 -53.25 7.84
CA THR A 550 0.52 -54.31 7.31
C THR A 550 1.87 -54.33 8.03
N SER A 551 2.62 -55.44 7.94
CA SER A 551 3.94 -55.53 8.59
C SER A 551 4.93 -54.49 8.03
N GLU A 552 4.86 -54.19 6.73
CA GLU A 552 5.64 -53.13 6.08
C GLU A 552 5.31 -51.73 6.65
N GLU A 553 4.03 -51.43 6.85
CA GLU A 553 3.60 -50.17 7.46
C GLU A 553 4.09 -50.03 8.92
N LEU A 554 4.13 -51.15 9.66
CA LEU A 554 4.63 -51.17 11.04
C LEU A 554 6.16 -51.03 11.12
N ILE A 555 6.90 -51.59 10.16
CA ILE A 555 8.35 -51.38 10.05
C ILE A 555 8.64 -49.92 9.70
N LEU A 556 7.89 -49.33 8.76
CA LEU A 556 8.03 -47.92 8.43
C LEU A 556 7.72 -47.00 9.63
N TYR A 557 6.80 -47.43 10.51
CA TYR A 557 6.57 -46.76 11.79
C TYR A 557 7.78 -46.87 12.73
N LEU A 558 8.35 -48.07 12.87
CA LEU A 558 9.54 -48.30 13.71
C LEU A 558 10.79 -47.56 13.21
N ASN A 559 10.91 -47.32 11.90
CA ASN A 559 11.98 -46.47 11.34
C ASN A 559 11.97 -45.06 11.96
N LYS A 560 10.81 -44.54 12.40
CA LYS A 560 10.71 -43.24 13.11
C LYS A 560 11.34 -43.25 14.49
N TYR A 561 11.60 -44.42 15.06
CA TYR A 561 12.31 -44.63 16.32
C TYR A 561 13.78 -44.99 16.08
N ASN A 562 14.28 -44.80 14.84
CA ASN A 562 15.59 -45.27 14.38
C ASN A 562 15.72 -46.80 14.45
N ILE A 563 14.63 -47.57 14.38
CA ILE A 563 14.64 -49.05 14.44
C ILE A 563 14.33 -49.60 13.06
N HIS A 564 15.29 -50.28 12.47
CA HIS A 564 15.20 -50.79 11.09
C HIS A 564 14.84 -52.27 11.06
N GLU A 565 14.42 -52.75 9.89
CA GLU A 565 14.06 -54.15 9.68
C GLU A 565 15.17 -55.11 10.10
N GLU A 566 16.43 -54.78 9.79
CA GLU A 566 17.62 -55.54 10.16
C GLU A 566 17.78 -55.70 11.69
N ASP A 567 17.42 -54.67 12.48
CA ASP A 567 17.44 -54.72 13.94
C ASP A 567 16.40 -55.71 14.47
N ILE A 568 15.22 -55.72 13.84
CA ILE A 568 14.10 -56.56 14.23
C ILE A 568 14.38 -58.01 13.85
N ILE A 569 14.97 -58.23 12.67
CA ILE A 569 15.43 -59.55 12.21
C ILE A 569 16.52 -60.06 13.14
N SER A 570 17.53 -59.26 13.47
CA SER A 570 18.60 -59.66 14.40
C SER A 570 18.04 -59.99 15.79
N ASP A 571 17.14 -59.18 16.35
CA ASP A 571 16.49 -59.46 17.64
C ASP A 571 15.61 -60.74 17.58
N PHE A 572 14.95 -60.98 16.45
CA PHE A 572 14.12 -62.17 16.22
C PHE A 572 14.98 -63.43 16.08
N GLU A 573 16.08 -63.35 15.32
CA GLU A 573 17.04 -64.43 15.13
C GLU A 573 17.75 -64.78 16.45
N ASN A 574 18.19 -63.78 17.22
CA ASN A 574 18.79 -63.96 18.55
C ASN A 574 17.79 -64.52 19.58
N GLN A 575 16.48 -64.30 19.44
CA GLN A 575 15.47 -64.96 20.26
C GLN A 575 15.20 -66.41 19.82
N SER A 576 15.47 -66.74 18.55
CA SER A 576 15.25 -68.07 17.98
C SER A 576 16.47 -69.00 18.03
N ASN A 577 17.68 -68.44 18.09
CA ASN A 577 18.94 -69.14 18.34
C ASN A 577 19.31 -68.96 19.81
N GLY A 578 19.07 -69.99 20.63
CA GLY A 578 19.44 -70.00 22.04
C GLY A 578 20.93 -69.66 22.24
N GLN A 579 21.25 -68.99 23.36
CA GLN A 579 22.63 -68.69 23.74
C GLN A 579 23.50 -69.96 23.64
N ASN A 580 24.65 -69.87 22.94
CA ASN A 580 25.64 -70.95 22.88
C ASN A 580 25.99 -71.39 24.31
N ASN A 581 25.83 -72.67 24.60
CA ASN A 581 26.16 -73.21 25.92
C ASN A 581 27.69 -73.42 26.05
N TYR A 582 28.17 -73.75 27.24
CA TYR A 582 29.61 -73.90 27.51
C TYR A 582 30.24 -75.06 26.73
N TYR A 583 29.47 -76.06 26.30
CA TYR A 583 29.95 -77.13 25.42
C TYR A 583 30.14 -76.62 23.99
N ASP A 584 29.20 -75.80 23.50
CA ASP A 584 29.29 -75.15 22.19
C ASP A 584 30.48 -74.17 22.12
N ILE A 585 30.76 -73.43 23.22
CA ILE A 585 31.91 -72.53 23.33
C ILE A 585 33.24 -73.31 23.27
N LEU A 586 33.29 -74.51 23.84
CA LEU A 586 34.46 -75.39 23.75
C LEU A 586 34.48 -76.25 22.46
N GLY A 587 33.42 -76.21 21.66
CA GLY A 587 33.30 -76.98 20.42
C GLY A 587 33.21 -78.50 20.63
N ILE A 588 32.65 -78.93 21.76
CA ILE A 588 32.57 -80.34 22.19
C ILE A 588 31.12 -80.77 22.41
N ALA A 589 30.88 -82.08 22.43
CA ALA A 589 29.54 -82.62 22.69
C ALA A 589 29.15 -82.49 24.18
N PHE A 590 27.84 -82.44 24.47
CA PHE A 590 27.32 -82.28 25.84
C PHE A 590 27.71 -83.45 26.78
N ASP A 591 27.91 -84.63 26.21
CA ASP A 591 28.36 -85.85 26.88
C ASP A 591 29.90 -86.02 26.90
N ALA A 592 30.66 -85.01 26.43
CA ALA A 592 32.11 -85.07 26.33
C ALA A 592 32.80 -85.43 27.67
N GLY A 593 33.83 -86.28 27.60
CA GLY A 593 34.59 -86.70 28.77
C GLY A 593 35.46 -85.59 29.34
N SER A 594 35.91 -85.71 30.60
CA SER A 594 36.80 -84.72 31.24
C SER A 594 38.13 -84.53 30.50
N ASP A 595 38.61 -85.56 29.79
CA ASP A 595 39.81 -85.48 28.96
C ASP A 595 39.58 -84.66 27.67
N GLU A 596 38.42 -84.83 27.03
CA GLU A 596 38.03 -84.04 25.84
C GLU A 596 37.83 -82.56 26.18
N ILE A 597 37.24 -82.24 27.34
CA ILE A 597 37.09 -80.87 27.84
C ILE A 597 38.45 -80.19 28.03
N LYS A 598 39.42 -80.90 28.61
CA LYS A 598 40.79 -80.39 28.82
C LYS A 598 41.53 -80.21 27.50
N GLU A 599 41.35 -81.12 26.54
CA GLU A 599 42.01 -81.04 25.25
C GLU A 599 41.46 -79.89 24.40
N ALA A 600 40.13 -79.72 24.36
CA ALA A 600 39.47 -78.62 23.70
C ALA A 600 39.88 -77.25 24.30
N PHE A 601 39.87 -77.14 25.64
CA PHE A 601 40.34 -75.93 26.31
C PHE A 601 41.81 -75.62 26.00
N ARG A 602 42.71 -76.62 26.03
CA ARG A 602 44.13 -76.39 25.69
C ARG A 602 44.30 -75.86 24.28
N LYS A 603 43.53 -76.37 23.32
CA LYS A 603 43.58 -75.91 21.92
C LYS A 603 43.10 -74.46 21.79
N LEU A 604 41.94 -74.16 22.35
CA LEU A 604 41.32 -72.84 22.28
C LEU A 604 42.05 -71.79 23.13
N ALA A 605 42.59 -72.17 24.29
CA ALA A 605 43.36 -71.28 25.15
C ALA A 605 44.68 -70.85 24.49
N ILE A 606 45.27 -71.68 23.63
CA ILE A 606 46.44 -71.29 22.83
C ILE A 606 46.02 -70.37 21.68
N GLU A 607 44.91 -70.67 21.01
CA GLU A 607 44.40 -69.90 19.88
C GLU A 607 43.98 -68.48 20.29
N TYR A 608 43.25 -68.37 21.40
CA TYR A 608 42.73 -67.11 21.93
C TYR A 608 43.62 -66.49 23.00
N HIS A 609 44.86 -66.96 23.23
CA HIS A 609 45.74 -66.35 24.23
C HIS A 609 46.07 -64.88 23.88
N PRO A 610 46.00 -63.93 24.83
CA PRO A 610 46.31 -62.52 24.56
C PRO A 610 47.73 -62.30 24.02
N ASP A 611 48.72 -63.01 24.54
CA ASP A 611 50.12 -62.88 24.08
C ASP A 611 50.33 -63.31 22.62
N LYS A 612 49.51 -64.23 22.08
CA LYS A 612 49.60 -64.66 20.67
C LYS A 612 48.87 -63.72 19.71
N ASN A 613 48.03 -62.82 20.22
CA ASN A 613 47.17 -61.94 19.44
C ASN A 613 47.44 -60.44 19.68
N MET A 614 48.56 -60.07 20.31
CA MET A 614 48.94 -58.68 20.65
C MET A 614 48.93 -57.70 19.45
N ASN A 615 49.17 -58.17 18.23
CA ASN A 615 49.25 -57.34 17.02
C ASN A 615 48.02 -57.50 16.10
N ASN A 616 46.95 -58.15 16.56
CA ASN A 616 45.72 -58.32 15.78
C ASN A 616 44.70 -57.21 16.16
N PRO A 617 44.41 -56.24 15.28
CA PRO A 617 43.50 -55.13 15.57
C PRO A 617 42.04 -55.57 15.80
N ASN A 618 41.68 -56.81 15.45
CA ASN A 618 40.34 -57.38 15.67
C ASN A 618 40.32 -58.40 16.83
N TYR A 619 41.35 -58.45 17.69
CA TYR A 619 41.37 -59.35 18.84
C TYR A 619 40.48 -58.83 19.98
N ASP A 620 39.56 -59.67 20.44
CA ASP A 620 38.71 -59.43 21.59
C ASP A 620 39.12 -60.35 22.75
N SER A 621 39.54 -59.75 23.87
CA SER A 621 39.96 -60.47 25.07
C SER A 621 38.81 -61.19 25.78
N GLU A 622 37.55 -60.83 25.50
CA GLU A 622 36.40 -61.56 26.05
C GLU A 622 36.34 -63.01 25.59
N ASN A 623 36.82 -63.32 24.37
CA ASN A 623 36.78 -64.69 23.84
C ASN A 623 37.62 -65.66 24.68
N PHE A 624 38.79 -65.21 25.15
CA PHE A 624 39.61 -66.01 26.08
C PHE A 624 38.91 -66.22 27.42
N TYR A 625 38.25 -65.18 27.94
CA TYR A 625 37.53 -65.27 29.21
C TYR A 625 36.33 -66.22 29.13
N LYS A 626 35.56 -66.16 28.03
CA LYS A 626 34.43 -67.07 27.77
C LYS A 626 34.87 -68.54 27.66
N VAL A 627 35.99 -68.80 26.96
CA VAL A 627 36.58 -70.15 26.86
C VAL A 627 37.08 -70.63 28.23
N TYR A 628 37.70 -69.75 29.02
CA TYR A 628 38.19 -70.07 30.35
C TYR A 628 37.06 -70.37 31.34
N GLU A 629 36.02 -69.54 31.38
CA GLU A 629 34.83 -69.72 32.24
C GLU A 629 34.07 -71.00 31.89
N ALA A 630 33.91 -71.28 30.59
CA ALA A 630 33.32 -72.53 30.10
C ALA A 630 34.13 -73.75 30.57
N TYR A 631 35.46 -73.71 30.46
CA TYR A 631 36.32 -74.77 30.97
C TYR A 631 36.28 -74.89 32.50
N GLU A 632 36.35 -73.78 33.24
CA GLU A 632 36.35 -73.80 34.70
C GLU A 632 35.06 -74.43 35.25
N THR A 633 33.93 -74.14 34.60
CA THR A 633 32.63 -74.68 34.98
C THR A 633 32.46 -76.14 34.56
N LEU A 634 32.93 -76.52 33.37
CA LEU A 634 32.76 -77.89 32.84
C LEU A 634 33.81 -78.89 33.34
N ASN A 635 34.98 -78.43 33.77
CA ASN A 635 36.05 -79.29 34.27
C ASN A 635 35.84 -79.71 35.74
N ASP A 636 35.05 -78.97 36.50
CA ASP A 636 34.64 -79.30 37.87
C ASP A 636 33.33 -80.11 37.84
N GLU A 637 33.32 -81.32 38.39
CA GLU A 637 32.16 -82.23 38.29
C GLU A 637 30.90 -81.69 38.97
N ASP A 638 31.03 -81.01 40.11
CA ASP A 638 29.90 -80.46 40.85
C ASP A 638 29.32 -79.24 40.11
N LYS A 639 30.19 -78.34 39.61
CA LYS A 639 29.77 -77.19 38.79
C LYS A 639 29.17 -77.64 37.46
N ARG A 640 29.75 -78.64 36.80
CA ARG A 640 29.25 -79.22 35.55
C ARG A 640 27.87 -79.84 35.74
N LYS A 641 27.64 -80.54 36.85
CA LYS A 641 26.34 -81.14 37.15
C LYS A 641 25.26 -80.08 37.35
N ILE A 642 25.54 -79.05 38.15
CA ILE A 642 24.62 -77.91 38.36
C ILE A 642 24.35 -77.19 37.05
N TYR A 643 25.41 -76.95 36.25
CA TYR A 643 25.29 -76.35 34.93
C TYR A 643 24.40 -77.20 34.01
N ASN A 644 24.63 -78.52 33.95
CA ASN A 644 23.86 -79.44 33.10
C ASN A 644 22.39 -79.54 33.53
N GLU A 645 22.10 -79.58 34.82
CA GLU A 645 20.73 -79.53 35.33
C GLU A 645 20.06 -78.20 34.97
N THR A 646 20.78 -77.08 35.08
CA THR A 646 20.29 -75.76 34.68
C THR A 646 20.04 -75.68 33.17
N GLN A 647 20.94 -76.22 32.35
CA GLN A 647 20.78 -76.29 30.89
C GLN A 647 19.62 -77.20 30.49
N LEU A 648 19.41 -78.34 31.17
CA LEU A 648 18.26 -79.21 30.95
C LEU A 648 16.93 -78.53 31.33
N ILE A 649 16.91 -77.71 32.38
CA ILE A 649 15.76 -76.89 32.77
C ILE A 649 15.52 -75.78 31.73
N LEU A 650 16.57 -75.15 31.21
CA LEU A 650 16.50 -74.16 30.13
C LEU A 650 15.99 -74.78 28.81
N ILE A 651 16.43 -75.99 28.46
CA ILE A 651 15.95 -76.73 27.27
C ILE A 651 14.46 -77.09 27.42
N LYS A 652 14.04 -77.60 28.59
CA LYS A 652 12.62 -77.92 28.86
C LYS A 652 11.72 -76.68 28.92
N SER A 653 12.25 -75.52 29.29
CA SER A 653 11.50 -74.25 29.26
C SER A 653 11.48 -73.61 27.87
N ASN A 654 12.53 -73.80 27.06
CA ASN A 654 12.60 -73.33 25.67
C ASN A 654 11.81 -74.18 24.65
N GLU A 655 11.38 -75.41 24.99
CA GLU A 655 10.41 -76.20 24.17
C GLU A 655 9.04 -75.51 24.00
N ILE A 656 8.79 -74.39 24.70
CA ILE A 656 7.59 -73.56 24.56
C ILE A 656 7.72 -72.52 23.42
N ILE A 657 8.92 -72.32 22.84
CA ILE A 657 9.15 -71.43 21.68
C ILE A 657 9.26 -72.30 20.41
N ARG A 658 8.14 -72.48 19.69
CA ARG A 658 8.14 -73.18 18.38
C ARG A 658 8.94 -72.36 17.36
N GLN A 659 9.99 -72.92 16.79
CA GLN A 659 10.60 -72.38 15.57
C GLN A 659 9.59 -72.50 14.40
N PRO A 660 9.36 -71.42 13.63
CA PRO A 660 8.41 -71.44 12.52
C PRO A 660 8.90 -72.40 11.41
N LYS A 661 8.03 -73.31 10.95
CA LYS A 661 8.40 -74.34 9.95
C LYS A 661 7.97 -73.96 8.52
N THR A 662 7.10 -72.96 8.36
CA THR A 662 6.63 -72.45 7.08
C THR A 662 6.84 -70.93 6.96
N ALA A 663 6.88 -70.42 5.73
CA ALA A 663 7.01 -68.97 5.48
C ALA A 663 5.84 -68.16 6.07
N GLU A 664 4.64 -68.73 6.13
CA GLU A 664 3.45 -68.11 6.74
C GLU A 664 3.57 -68.02 8.26
N GLU A 665 4.05 -69.09 8.92
CA GLU A 665 4.32 -69.08 10.37
C GLU A 665 5.45 -68.11 10.74
N TRP A 666 6.48 -68.00 9.89
CA TRP A 666 7.55 -67.03 10.06
C TRP A 666 7.01 -65.61 9.98
N ASN A 667 6.21 -65.29 8.97
CA ASN A 667 5.60 -63.97 8.79
C ASN A 667 4.67 -63.59 9.97
N GLU A 668 3.89 -64.54 10.48
CA GLU A 668 3.01 -64.30 11.63
C GLU A 668 3.80 -64.07 12.93
N SER A 669 4.85 -64.87 13.15
CA SER A 669 5.74 -64.73 14.32
C SER A 669 6.55 -63.44 14.26
N PHE A 670 7.10 -63.11 13.10
CA PHE A 670 7.82 -61.87 12.85
C PHE A 670 6.91 -60.65 13.06
N ARG A 671 5.67 -60.70 12.57
CA ARG A 671 4.65 -59.68 12.86
C ARG A 671 4.35 -59.55 14.36
N LYS A 672 4.26 -60.66 15.11
CA LYS A 672 4.09 -60.63 16.58
C LYS A 672 5.27 -59.95 17.27
N THR A 673 6.49 -60.19 16.81
CA THR A 673 7.70 -59.53 17.32
C THR A 673 7.68 -58.02 17.05
N ILE A 674 7.29 -57.60 15.85
CA ILE A 674 7.10 -56.18 15.49
C ILE A 674 6.06 -55.53 16.43
N VAL A 675 4.89 -56.16 16.59
CA VAL A 675 3.82 -55.64 17.46
C VAL A 675 4.25 -55.62 18.93
N LYS A 676 4.99 -56.62 19.40
CA LYS A 676 5.55 -56.65 20.76
C LYS A 676 6.49 -55.46 20.99
N LYS A 677 7.39 -55.19 20.04
CA LYS A 677 8.34 -54.07 20.12
C LYS A 677 7.63 -52.71 20.09
N ILE A 678 6.57 -52.57 19.29
CA ILE A 678 5.71 -51.38 19.29
C ILE A 678 5.05 -51.19 20.67
N LYS A 679 4.46 -52.23 21.25
CA LYS A 679 3.84 -52.15 22.60
C LYS A 679 4.85 -51.75 23.67
N GLU A 680 6.05 -52.33 23.66
CA GLU A 680 7.11 -51.98 24.60
C GLU A 680 7.56 -50.51 24.46
N LEU A 681 7.60 -49.98 23.24
CA LEU A 681 7.88 -48.56 23.00
C LEU A 681 6.74 -47.67 23.49
N GLU A 682 5.48 -48.04 23.22
CA GLU A 682 4.31 -47.28 23.69
C GLU A 682 4.21 -47.22 25.23
N GLU A 683 4.57 -48.31 25.92
CA GLU A 683 4.63 -48.35 27.39
C GLU A 683 5.76 -47.48 27.96
N LYS A 684 6.93 -47.46 27.31
CA LYS A 684 8.09 -46.67 27.77
C LYS A 684 7.95 -45.18 27.45
N LEU A 685 7.33 -44.85 26.33
CA LEU A 685 7.23 -43.51 25.77
C LEU A 685 5.78 -43.04 25.83
N GLU A 686 5.35 -42.58 27.00
CA GLU A 686 4.02 -42.01 27.20
C GLU A 686 4.03 -40.49 26.99
N ALA A 687 3.15 -39.98 26.13
CA ALA A 687 2.89 -38.55 25.97
C ALA A 687 1.63 -38.17 26.76
N LYS A 688 1.79 -37.47 27.89
CA LYS A 688 0.71 -37.22 28.86
C LYS A 688 -0.15 -35.99 28.55
N GLU A 689 0.46 -34.97 27.99
CA GLU A 689 -0.18 -33.69 27.68
C GLU A 689 0.43 -33.09 26.42
N LEU A 690 -0.32 -32.23 25.73
CA LEU A 690 0.17 -31.45 24.60
C LEU A 690 0.65 -30.08 25.08
N SER A 691 1.89 -30.02 25.54
CA SER A 691 2.56 -28.79 25.98
C SER A 691 4.05 -28.86 25.66
N PHE A 692 4.77 -27.76 25.85
CA PHE A 692 6.24 -27.78 25.78
C PHE A 692 6.83 -28.67 26.89
N ASN A 693 6.23 -28.69 28.09
CA ASN A 693 6.64 -29.57 29.19
C ASN A 693 6.47 -31.04 28.83
N GLY A 694 5.32 -31.42 28.27
CA GLY A 694 5.05 -32.76 27.79
C GLY A 694 6.03 -33.19 26.70
N PHE A 695 6.36 -32.27 25.77
CA PHE A 695 7.36 -32.50 24.74
C PHE A 695 8.77 -32.67 25.32
N TYR A 696 9.17 -31.86 26.30
CA TYR A 696 10.46 -31.96 26.97
C TYR A 696 10.63 -33.29 27.70
N ASP A 697 9.63 -33.69 28.49
CA ASP A 697 9.59 -34.97 29.20
C ASP A 697 9.64 -36.16 28.22
N TYR A 698 9.01 -36.01 27.06
CA TYR A 698 9.05 -37.00 25.99
C TYR A 698 10.44 -37.09 25.36
N CYS A 699 11.09 -35.94 25.07
CA CYS A 699 12.44 -35.88 24.52
C CYS A 699 13.48 -36.53 25.43
N ASP A 700 13.39 -36.30 26.74
CA ASP A 700 14.30 -36.87 27.74
C ASP A 700 14.31 -38.40 27.72
N LYS A 701 13.19 -39.03 27.35
CA LYS A 701 13.07 -40.50 27.23
C LYS A 701 13.32 -41.01 25.81
N PHE A 702 12.79 -40.31 24.80
CA PHE A 702 12.84 -40.72 23.40
C PHE A 702 14.25 -40.59 22.81
N LEU A 703 14.92 -39.45 23.04
CA LEU A 703 16.20 -39.16 22.37
C LEU A 703 17.32 -40.12 22.79
N PRO A 704 17.47 -40.53 24.07
CA PRO A 704 18.43 -41.58 24.43
C PRO A 704 18.21 -42.90 23.70
N LEU A 705 16.95 -43.29 23.45
CA LEU A 705 16.62 -44.51 22.71
C LEU A 705 16.91 -44.36 21.21
N TYR A 706 16.56 -43.20 20.64
CA TYR A 706 16.74 -42.92 19.22
C TYR A 706 18.22 -42.77 18.83
N LEU A 707 19.02 -42.06 19.64
CA LEU A 707 20.42 -41.76 19.35
C LEU A 707 21.35 -42.98 19.58
N ASN A 708 21.03 -43.83 20.55
CA ASN A 708 21.86 -44.99 20.93
C ASN A 708 21.36 -46.32 20.32
N ASN A 709 20.84 -46.33 19.09
CA ASN A 709 20.55 -47.59 18.40
C ASN A 709 21.87 -48.39 18.19
N LYS A 710 21.78 -49.71 18.33
CA LYS A 710 22.88 -50.68 18.17
C LYS A 710 23.51 -50.68 16.77
N THR A 711 22.75 -50.48 15.69
CA THR A 711 23.22 -50.57 14.30
C THR A 711 23.44 -49.20 13.66
N HIS A 712 22.53 -48.25 13.93
CA HIS A 712 22.54 -46.91 13.33
C HIS A 712 22.75 -45.84 14.41
N HIS A 713 23.93 -45.88 15.05
CA HIS A 713 24.27 -44.94 16.13
C HIS A 713 24.51 -43.52 15.60
N ILE A 714 23.86 -42.54 16.22
CA ILE A 714 24.06 -41.12 15.91
C ILE A 714 25.10 -40.55 16.86
N THR A 715 26.16 -39.97 16.30
CA THR A 715 27.29 -39.48 17.09
C THR A 715 26.96 -38.18 17.82
N GLU A 716 27.65 -37.92 18.93
CA GLU A 716 27.49 -36.67 19.70
C GLU A 716 27.82 -35.40 18.88
N LYS A 717 28.64 -35.55 17.83
CA LYS A 717 28.92 -34.46 16.87
C LYS A 717 27.71 -34.11 16.00
N GLU A 718 26.83 -35.07 15.73
CA GLU A 718 25.64 -34.87 14.91
C GLU A 718 24.47 -34.30 15.73
N PHE A 719 24.31 -34.77 16.98
CA PHE A 719 23.30 -34.25 17.90
C PHE A 719 23.76 -34.33 19.36
N ASN A 720 24.02 -33.18 19.98
CA ASN A 720 24.40 -33.12 21.40
C ASN A 720 23.16 -33.03 22.30
N LEU A 721 22.72 -34.18 22.84
CA LEU A 721 21.54 -34.29 23.70
C LEU A 721 21.65 -33.41 24.96
N ARG A 722 22.82 -33.37 25.60
CA ARG A 722 23.02 -32.62 26.84
C ARG A 722 22.83 -31.13 26.64
N THR A 723 23.43 -30.58 25.59
CA THR A 723 23.28 -29.17 25.21
C THR A 723 21.84 -28.87 24.80
N PHE A 724 21.19 -29.77 24.04
CA PHE A 724 19.79 -29.64 23.65
C PHE A 724 18.86 -29.50 24.87
N LEU A 725 18.88 -30.48 25.78
CA LEU A 725 18.02 -30.47 26.97
C LEU A 725 18.37 -29.33 27.93
N PHE A 726 19.65 -28.93 28.02
CA PHE A 726 20.07 -27.80 28.85
C PHE A 726 19.49 -26.47 28.36
N VAL A 727 19.51 -26.22 27.04
CA VAL A 727 18.99 -24.96 26.47
C VAL A 727 17.46 -24.92 26.57
N LEU A 728 16.78 -26.01 26.28
CA LEU A 728 15.31 -26.10 26.38
C LEU A 728 14.81 -25.98 27.81
N LYS A 729 15.65 -26.28 28.82
CA LYS A 729 15.29 -26.19 30.24
C LYS A 729 14.84 -24.79 30.67
N ASP A 730 15.31 -23.74 30.00
CA ASP A 730 14.85 -22.36 30.26
C ASP A 730 13.33 -22.20 30.07
N PHE A 731 12.71 -23.01 29.20
CA PHE A 731 11.26 -23.00 28.87
C PHE A 731 10.48 -24.14 29.53
N TYR A 732 11.18 -25.04 30.21
CA TYR A 732 10.57 -26.12 30.97
C TYR A 732 10.02 -25.59 32.31
N LYS A 733 9.16 -26.38 32.97
CA LYS A 733 8.59 -26.06 34.29
C LYS A 733 9.67 -25.65 35.29
N GLY A 734 9.56 -24.41 35.81
CA GLY A 734 10.51 -23.83 36.76
C GLY A 734 11.71 -23.09 36.12
N GLY A 735 11.80 -23.08 34.78
CA GLY A 735 12.74 -22.26 34.02
C GLY A 735 12.30 -20.80 33.91
N ARG A 736 13.21 -19.92 33.45
CA ARG A 736 13.00 -18.47 33.34
C ARG A 736 11.81 -18.09 32.44
N TYR A 737 11.52 -18.90 31.42
CA TYR A 737 10.46 -18.70 30.43
C TYR A 737 9.43 -19.83 30.45
N GLY A 738 9.28 -20.51 31.60
CA GLY A 738 8.45 -21.70 31.73
C GLY A 738 6.97 -21.54 31.35
N THR A 739 6.44 -20.31 31.41
CA THR A 739 5.04 -20.01 31.06
C THR A 739 4.84 -19.69 29.58
N THR A 740 5.87 -19.19 28.89
CA THR A 740 5.79 -18.64 27.51
C THR A 740 5.26 -19.64 26.48
N LEU A 741 5.67 -20.90 26.55
CA LEU A 741 5.34 -21.96 25.58
C LEU A 741 4.35 -23.02 26.10
N ASN A 742 3.88 -22.87 27.34
CA ASN A 742 3.07 -23.88 28.03
C ASN A 742 1.65 -23.40 28.33
N GLU A 743 1.50 -22.11 28.65
CA GLU A 743 0.18 -21.54 28.87
C GLU A 743 -0.52 -21.29 27.53
N SER A 744 -1.79 -21.62 27.45
CA SER A 744 -2.57 -21.33 26.24
C SER A 744 -2.66 -19.82 26.06
N ALA A 745 -2.56 -19.36 24.81
CA ALA A 745 -2.86 -17.97 24.51
C ALA A 745 -4.29 -17.67 24.98
N ASP A 746 -4.55 -16.44 25.40
CA ASP A 746 -5.91 -16.01 25.75
C ASP A 746 -6.82 -16.31 24.55
N ASN A 747 -7.71 -17.30 24.68
CA ASN A 747 -8.56 -17.81 23.60
C ASN A 747 -9.41 -16.68 22.97
N THR A 748 -9.61 -15.58 23.69
CA THR A 748 -10.30 -14.39 23.17
C THR A 748 -9.53 -13.69 22.05
N LEU A 749 -8.20 -13.85 21.95
CA LEU A 749 -7.39 -13.26 20.88
C LEU A 749 -7.79 -13.78 19.51
N PHE A 750 -8.25 -15.03 19.41
CA PHE A 750 -8.71 -15.59 18.14
C PHE A 750 -9.94 -14.85 17.60
N ASP A 751 -10.84 -14.41 18.47
CA ASP A 751 -12.08 -13.74 18.05
C ASP A 751 -11.94 -12.23 17.85
N GLU A 752 -10.94 -11.64 18.49
CA GLU A 752 -10.67 -10.20 18.48
C GLU A 752 -10.40 -9.68 17.05
N PRO A 753 -11.14 -8.68 16.54
CA PRO A 753 -10.93 -8.13 15.21
C PRO A 753 -9.71 -7.21 15.11
N PHE A 754 -9.22 -6.64 16.22
CA PHE A 754 -8.07 -5.74 16.20
C PHE A 754 -7.08 -6.07 17.31
N ILE A 755 -5.86 -6.46 16.92
CA ILE A 755 -4.79 -6.82 17.84
C ILE A 755 -3.53 -6.04 17.49
N VAL A 756 -2.90 -5.45 18.49
CA VAL A 756 -1.60 -4.80 18.35
C VAL A 756 -0.62 -5.48 19.30
N PHE A 757 0.47 -6.00 18.76
CA PHE A 757 1.61 -6.53 19.50
C PHE A 757 2.73 -5.50 19.52
N GLU A 758 2.98 -4.92 20.68
CA GLU A 758 4.12 -4.04 20.92
C GLU A 758 5.32 -4.87 21.37
N ILE A 759 6.36 -4.90 20.55
CA ILE A 759 7.53 -5.75 20.75
C ILE A 759 8.82 -4.99 21.06
N ASP A 760 8.73 -3.68 21.34
CA ASP A 760 9.91 -2.83 21.58
C ASP A 760 10.77 -3.37 22.75
N ASN A 761 10.13 -3.82 23.83
CA ASN A 761 10.82 -4.38 25.01
C ASN A 761 11.54 -5.71 24.76
N VAL A 762 11.21 -6.44 23.68
CA VAL A 762 11.80 -7.75 23.37
C VAL A 762 12.70 -7.73 22.14
N LYS A 763 12.71 -6.66 21.35
CA LYS A 763 13.43 -6.57 20.06
C LYS A 763 14.91 -6.94 20.14
N ASP A 764 15.56 -6.56 21.25
CA ASP A 764 16.99 -6.79 21.48
C ASP A 764 17.27 -8.12 22.20
N ASN A 765 16.24 -8.89 22.56
CA ASN A 765 16.39 -10.18 23.22
C ASN A 765 16.49 -11.33 22.19
N PRO A 766 17.68 -11.95 22.01
CA PRO A 766 17.91 -12.92 20.94
C PRO A 766 17.14 -14.25 21.14
N LYS A 767 16.65 -14.55 22.35
CA LYS A 767 15.88 -15.76 22.64
C LYS A 767 14.37 -15.52 22.55
N LEU A 768 13.87 -14.43 23.15
CA LEU A 768 12.43 -14.16 23.22
C LEU A 768 11.87 -13.60 21.93
N PHE A 769 12.60 -12.73 21.24
CA PHE A 769 12.11 -12.06 20.05
C PHE A 769 11.63 -13.03 18.95
N PRO A 770 12.42 -14.07 18.58
CA PRO A 770 12.00 -14.98 17.53
C PRO A 770 10.78 -15.81 17.93
N ILE A 771 10.62 -16.09 19.23
CA ILE A 771 9.47 -16.83 19.78
C ILE A 771 8.20 -15.98 19.73
N VAL A 772 8.27 -14.73 20.21
CA VAL A 772 7.16 -13.78 20.16
C VAL A 772 6.71 -13.57 18.71
N THR A 773 7.66 -13.45 17.77
CA THR A 773 7.37 -13.37 16.35
C THR A 773 6.59 -14.60 15.85
N LEU A 774 7.03 -15.81 16.19
CA LEU A 774 6.33 -17.04 15.78
C LEU A 774 4.91 -17.13 16.36
N ILE A 775 4.71 -16.71 17.61
CA ILE A 775 3.40 -16.65 18.27
C ILE A 775 2.45 -15.73 17.49
N ILE A 776 2.91 -14.54 17.13
CA ILE A 776 2.14 -13.58 16.35
C ILE A 776 1.77 -14.16 14.99
N MET A 777 2.74 -14.76 14.30
CA MET A 777 2.53 -15.35 12.98
C MET A 777 1.55 -16.53 13.03
N ASP A 778 1.67 -17.44 14.00
CA ASP A 778 0.74 -18.56 14.17
C ASP A 778 -0.67 -18.07 14.50
N THR A 779 -0.81 -17.06 15.38
CA THR A 779 -2.09 -16.40 15.68
C THR A 779 -2.75 -15.86 14.40
N PHE A 780 -1.99 -15.19 13.53
CA PHE A 780 -2.50 -14.68 12.26
C PHE A 780 -2.85 -15.81 11.27
N ILE A 781 -2.02 -16.86 11.17
CA ILE A 781 -2.27 -18.02 10.30
C ILE A 781 -3.55 -18.76 10.74
N GLN A 782 -3.76 -18.93 12.04
CA GLN A 782 -4.99 -19.53 12.58
C GLN A 782 -6.22 -18.70 12.19
N LYS A 783 -6.19 -17.38 12.40
CA LYS A 783 -7.27 -16.48 11.94
C LYS A 783 -7.48 -16.60 10.44
N MET A 784 -6.42 -16.63 9.65
CA MET A 784 -6.48 -16.78 8.20
C MET A 784 -7.19 -18.08 7.78
N ARG A 785 -6.93 -19.21 8.44
CA ARG A 785 -7.50 -20.52 8.08
C ARG A 785 -8.91 -20.73 8.58
N LEU A 786 -9.21 -20.27 9.79
CA LEU A 786 -10.45 -20.61 10.49
C LEU A 786 -11.55 -19.55 10.29
N ARG A 787 -11.21 -18.27 10.10
CA ARG A 787 -12.20 -17.16 9.98
C ARG A 787 -12.52 -16.84 8.52
N LYS A 788 -13.34 -17.63 7.84
CA LYS A 788 -13.57 -17.47 6.38
C LYS A 788 -14.50 -16.31 5.98
N ASP A 789 -15.19 -15.69 6.93
CA ASP A 789 -16.23 -14.68 6.74
C ASP A 789 -15.70 -13.23 6.71
N ARG A 790 -14.42 -13.01 7.03
CA ARG A 790 -13.79 -11.69 7.17
C ARG A 790 -12.51 -11.55 6.36
N ARG A 791 -12.09 -10.32 6.09
CA ARG A 791 -10.75 -10.05 5.54
C ARG A 791 -9.69 -10.09 6.62
N LYS A 792 -8.42 -10.27 6.24
CA LYS A 792 -7.29 -10.31 7.18
C LYS A 792 -6.17 -9.38 6.72
N ALA A 793 -5.63 -8.59 7.64
CA ALA A 793 -4.42 -7.81 7.38
C ALA A 793 -3.39 -8.08 8.48
N LEU A 794 -2.20 -8.53 8.10
CA LEU A 794 -1.03 -8.53 8.97
C LEU A 794 -0.16 -7.33 8.61
N ILE A 795 0.08 -6.45 9.56
CA ILE A 795 0.92 -5.27 9.38
C ILE A 795 2.17 -5.43 10.24
N ILE A 796 3.35 -5.36 9.61
CA ILE A 796 4.64 -5.48 10.25
C ILE A 796 5.36 -4.13 10.10
N GLU A 797 5.45 -3.36 11.18
CA GLU A 797 6.07 -2.04 11.20
C GLU A 797 7.41 -2.07 11.92
N GLU A 798 8.50 -1.79 11.19
CA GLU A 798 9.92 -1.76 11.63
C GLU A 798 10.46 -3.04 12.30
N ALA A 799 9.58 -3.98 12.69
CA ALA A 799 9.91 -5.27 13.25
C ALA A 799 10.51 -6.23 12.22
N TRP A 800 10.38 -5.94 10.92
CA TRP A 800 10.74 -6.87 9.86
C TRP A 800 12.23 -7.25 9.87
N LYS A 801 13.14 -6.34 10.25
CA LYS A 801 14.60 -6.61 10.32
C LYS A 801 14.89 -7.78 11.25
N ALA A 802 14.20 -7.80 12.38
CA ALA A 802 14.38 -8.81 13.40
C ALA A 802 13.59 -10.10 13.07
N ILE A 803 12.52 -10.02 12.26
CA ILE A 803 11.75 -11.17 11.74
C ILE A 803 12.46 -11.80 10.52
N ALA A 804 13.48 -11.16 9.94
CA ALA A 804 14.12 -11.56 8.69
C ALA A 804 15.32 -12.53 8.82
N SER A 805 15.46 -13.25 9.93
CA SER A 805 16.53 -14.25 10.08
C SER A 805 16.43 -15.34 8.99
N LYS A 806 17.54 -16.04 8.70
CA LYS A 806 17.61 -17.03 7.61
C LYS A 806 16.53 -18.12 7.71
N LEU A 807 16.17 -18.52 8.93
CA LEU A 807 15.08 -19.47 9.22
C LEU A 807 13.69 -18.84 9.04
N MET A 808 13.51 -17.59 9.46
CA MET A 808 12.20 -16.89 9.47
C MET A 808 11.81 -16.33 8.09
N GLY A 809 12.79 -16.03 7.24
CA GLY A 809 12.52 -15.55 5.88
C GLY A 809 11.71 -16.54 5.04
N GLY A 810 11.92 -17.86 5.23
CA GLY A 810 11.09 -18.89 4.60
C GLY A 810 9.63 -18.86 5.07
N TYR A 811 9.41 -18.52 6.33
CA TYR A 811 8.07 -18.37 6.92
C TYR A 811 7.33 -17.15 6.37
N ILE A 812 8.01 -16.01 6.28
CA ILE A 812 7.44 -14.80 5.67
C ILE A 812 7.07 -15.07 4.21
N LEU A 813 7.94 -15.75 3.46
CA LEU A 813 7.67 -16.13 2.06
C LEU A 813 6.42 -16.99 1.94
N TYR A 814 6.31 -18.01 2.80
CA TYR A 814 5.14 -18.87 2.85
C TYR A 814 3.86 -18.06 3.12
N LEU A 815 3.92 -17.17 4.12
CA LEU A 815 2.80 -16.32 4.50
C LEU A 815 2.34 -15.45 3.31
N TYR A 816 3.26 -14.73 2.67
CA TYR A 816 2.97 -13.87 1.52
C TYR A 816 2.34 -14.63 0.35
N LYS A 817 2.82 -15.85 0.07
CA LYS A 817 2.28 -16.71 -0.99
C LYS A 817 0.91 -17.31 -0.67
N THR A 818 0.62 -17.50 0.61
CA THR A 818 -0.57 -18.20 1.09
C THR A 818 -1.70 -17.24 1.43
N VAL A 819 -1.42 -16.09 2.04
CA VAL A 819 -2.42 -15.11 2.51
C VAL A 819 -3.35 -14.64 1.38
N ARG A 820 -2.83 -14.52 0.15
CA ARG A 820 -3.61 -14.17 -1.04
C ARG A 820 -4.75 -15.15 -1.35
N LYS A 821 -4.67 -16.42 -0.91
CA LYS A 821 -5.70 -17.46 -1.09
C LYS A 821 -6.83 -17.36 -0.07
N PHE A 822 -6.64 -16.61 1.02
CA PHE A 822 -7.53 -16.54 2.18
C PHE A 822 -8.12 -15.15 2.40
N TRP A 823 -8.28 -14.38 1.32
CA TRP A 823 -8.82 -13.01 1.35
C TRP A 823 -8.09 -12.09 2.35
N GLY A 824 -6.78 -12.29 2.46
CA GLY A 824 -5.93 -11.47 3.32
C GLY A 824 -4.81 -10.77 2.56
N GLU A 825 -4.10 -9.93 3.29
CA GLU A 825 -2.92 -9.21 2.85
C GLU A 825 -1.87 -9.13 3.95
N ALA A 826 -0.61 -9.14 3.53
CA ALA A 826 0.51 -8.79 4.38
C ALA A 826 1.05 -7.41 3.99
N VAL A 827 1.31 -6.57 4.98
CA VAL A 827 1.80 -5.20 4.82
C VAL A 827 3.10 -5.06 5.59
N VAL A 828 4.17 -4.65 4.91
CA VAL A 828 5.45 -4.31 5.56
C VAL A 828 5.67 -2.81 5.48
N VAL A 829 6.03 -2.21 6.61
CA VAL A 829 6.28 -0.78 6.77
C VAL A 829 7.72 -0.58 7.27
N THR A 830 8.51 0.23 6.56
CA THR A 830 9.94 0.44 6.86
C THR A 830 10.42 1.87 6.55
N GLN A 831 11.50 2.31 7.21
CA GLN A 831 12.15 3.61 6.95
C GLN A 831 13.30 3.53 5.97
N GLU A 832 14.07 2.45 6.02
CA GLU A 832 15.35 2.30 5.34
C GLU A 832 15.29 1.12 4.38
N LEU A 833 15.60 1.39 3.11
CA LEU A 833 15.56 0.37 2.06
C LEU A 833 16.85 -0.46 2.02
N ASP A 834 17.99 0.13 2.38
CA ASP A 834 19.30 -0.52 2.34
C ASP A 834 19.34 -1.78 3.22
N ASP A 835 18.63 -1.77 4.34
CA ASP A 835 18.52 -2.97 5.19
C ASP A 835 17.79 -4.12 4.48
N ILE A 836 16.80 -3.82 3.63
CA ILE A 836 16.05 -4.84 2.90
C ILE A 836 16.91 -5.41 1.78
N ILE A 837 17.65 -4.54 1.09
CA ILE A 837 18.56 -4.93 0.01
C ILE A 837 19.69 -5.83 0.55
N GLY A 838 20.17 -5.56 1.77
CA GLY A 838 21.18 -6.38 2.44
C GLY A 838 20.76 -7.83 2.69
N ASN A 839 19.46 -8.15 2.63
CA ASN A 839 18.94 -9.50 2.88
C ASN A 839 18.20 -10.06 1.65
N ALA A 840 18.87 -10.93 0.90
CA ALA A 840 18.34 -11.56 -0.30
C ALA A 840 17.00 -12.29 -0.05
N VAL A 841 16.84 -12.93 1.11
CA VAL A 841 15.62 -13.67 1.45
C VAL A 841 14.43 -12.71 1.60
N VAL A 842 14.63 -11.53 2.20
CA VAL A 842 13.60 -10.51 2.40
C VAL A 842 13.21 -9.86 1.08
N LYS A 843 14.21 -9.46 0.28
CA LYS A 843 13.99 -8.88 -1.05
C LYS A 843 13.12 -9.79 -1.92
N ASP A 844 13.49 -11.07 -2.00
CA ASP A 844 12.78 -12.03 -2.86
C ASP A 844 11.40 -12.42 -2.32
N SER A 845 11.18 -12.26 -1.01
CA SER A 845 9.95 -12.69 -0.36
C SER A 845 8.90 -11.60 -0.20
N ILE A 846 9.30 -10.36 0.04
CA ILE A 846 8.36 -9.26 0.34
C ILE A 846 8.14 -8.40 -0.90
N ILE A 847 9.20 -7.87 -1.50
CA ILE A 847 9.08 -6.90 -2.60
C ILE A 847 8.51 -7.59 -3.85
N ASN A 848 9.08 -8.73 -4.25
CA ASN A 848 8.62 -9.47 -5.42
C ASN A 848 7.19 -10.05 -5.28
N ASN A 849 6.66 -10.13 -4.05
CA ASN A 849 5.30 -10.61 -3.79
C ASN A 849 4.35 -9.49 -3.33
N SER A 850 4.72 -8.21 -3.52
CA SER A 850 3.89 -7.05 -3.26
C SER A 850 3.58 -6.32 -4.55
N ASP A 851 2.30 -6.22 -4.92
CA ASP A 851 1.90 -5.50 -6.14
C ASP A 851 1.49 -4.05 -5.85
N THR A 852 1.39 -3.69 -4.56
CA THR A 852 1.00 -2.36 -4.11
C THR A 852 2.12 -1.72 -3.31
N PHE A 853 2.57 -0.53 -3.72
CA PHE A 853 3.61 0.23 -3.04
C PHE A 853 3.07 1.57 -2.56
N ILE A 854 3.36 1.92 -1.32
CA ILE A 854 3.03 3.21 -0.72
C ILE A 854 4.34 3.92 -0.38
N LEU A 855 4.62 5.03 -1.02
CA LEU A 855 5.84 5.80 -0.82
C LEU A 855 5.48 7.17 -0.25
N LEU A 856 5.98 7.49 0.94
CA LEU A 856 5.87 8.83 1.50
C LEU A 856 6.99 9.72 0.95
N ASP A 857 7.13 10.95 1.44
CA ASP A 857 8.15 11.90 0.99
C ASP A 857 9.56 11.29 0.96
N GLN A 858 10.11 11.12 -0.25
CA GLN A 858 11.44 10.52 -0.50
C GLN A 858 12.54 11.57 -0.70
N THR A 859 12.28 12.86 -0.42
CA THR A 859 13.25 13.94 -0.70
C THR A 859 14.61 13.71 -0.01
N LYS A 860 14.63 13.05 1.15
CA LYS A 860 15.87 12.68 1.87
C LYS A 860 16.74 11.65 1.12
N PHE A 861 16.18 10.89 0.20
CA PHE A 861 16.88 9.84 -0.55
C PHE A 861 17.22 10.25 -1.99
N LYS A 862 17.08 11.54 -2.34
CA LYS A 862 17.23 12.03 -3.71
C LYS A 862 18.52 11.55 -4.39
N ASP A 863 19.65 11.61 -3.68
CA ASP A 863 20.96 11.25 -4.23
C ASP A 863 21.14 9.75 -4.49
N ASN A 864 20.38 8.89 -3.81
CA ASN A 864 20.45 7.43 -3.92
C ASN A 864 19.16 6.81 -4.47
N PHE A 865 18.26 7.62 -5.03
CA PHE A 865 16.90 7.19 -5.39
C PHE A 865 16.88 6.17 -6.53
N ASP A 866 17.91 6.14 -7.38
CA ASP A 866 18.03 5.17 -8.48
C ASP A 866 18.03 3.71 -8.00
N LYS A 867 18.60 3.45 -6.81
CA LYS A 867 18.56 2.12 -6.19
C LYS A 867 17.13 1.75 -5.77
N ILE A 868 16.39 2.72 -5.22
CA ILE A 868 14.98 2.55 -4.84
C ILE A 868 14.12 2.31 -6.08
N ALA A 869 14.32 3.14 -7.10
CA ALA A 869 13.57 3.07 -8.35
C ALA A 869 13.78 1.75 -9.08
N SER A 870 15.02 1.27 -9.19
CA SER A 870 15.31 -0.03 -9.81
C SER A 870 14.70 -1.20 -9.04
N LEU A 871 14.74 -1.18 -7.71
CA LEU A 871 14.17 -2.23 -6.88
C LEU A 871 12.65 -2.32 -6.97
N LEU A 872 11.98 -1.16 -6.95
CA LEU A 872 10.51 -1.05 -6.99
C LEU A 872 9.96 -0.96 -8.43
N SER A 873 10.83 -1.16 -9.43
CA SER A 873 10.51 -1.05 -10.86
C SER A 873 9.76 0.26 -11.20
N LEU A 874 10.27 1.39 -10.69
CA LEU A 874 9.69 2.72 -10.90
C LEU A 874 10.26 3.37 -12.16
N ASN A 875 9.37 3.73 -13.09
CA ASN A 875 9.77 4.45 -14.29
C ASN A 875 10.00 5.95 -13.99
N LYS A 876 10.59 6.69 -14.93
CA LYS A 876 10.94 8.12 -14.74
C LYS A 876 9.73 9.01 -14.44
N VAL A 877 8.58 8.72 -15.05
CA VAL A 877 7.30 9.42 -14.77
C VAL A 877 6.88 9.23 -13.31
N GLU A 878 6.92 8.00 -12.80
CA GLU A 878 6.60 7.69 -11.40
C GLU A 878 7.57 8.39 -10.44
N GLN A 879 8.86 8.40 -10.76
CA GLN A 879 9.87 9.10 -9.96
C GLN A 879 9.57 10.61 -9.90
N ASN A 880 9.25 11.23 -11.03
CA ASN A 880 8.90 12.65 -11.09
C ASN A 880 7.64 12.96 -10.24
N LYS A 881 6.61 12.10 -10.28
CA LYS A 881 5.45 12.21 -9.39
C LYS A 881 5.84 12.16 -7.91
N ILE A 882 6.65 11.18 -7.52
CA ILE A 882 7.08 10.98 -6.12
C ILE A 882 7.80 12.21 -5.58
N PHE A 883 8.64 12.86 -6.39
CA PHE A 883 9.35 14.06 -5.97
C PHE A 883 8.46 15.31 -5.86
N THR A 884 7.21 15.26 -6.33
CA THR A 884 6.22 16.34 -6.12
C THR A 884 5.54 16.27 -4.75
N ILE A 885 5.65 15.15 -4.02
CA ILE A 885 5.03 14.94 -2.72
C ILE A 885 5.43 16.07 -1.76
N ASN A 886 4.43 16.75 -1.18
CA ASN A 886 4.57 17.86 -0.21
C ASN A 886 5.34 19.12 -0.72
N ASN A 887 5.76 19.12 -1.99
CA ASN A 887 6.57 20.16 -2.62
C ASN A 887 5.75 21.11 -3.51
N LEU A 888 4.44 20.89 -3.64
CA LEU A 888 3.54 21.80 -4.35
C LEU A 888 2.96 22.89 -3.44
N ASN A 889 2.52 23.99 -4.05
CA ASN A 889 1.82 25.07 -3.37
C ASN A 889 0.31 24.77 -3.24
N ASN A 890 -0.05 23.69 -2.54
CA ASN A 890 -1.42 23.22 -2.41
C ASN A 890 -1.89 23.14 -0.94
N LYS A 891 -1.35 24.01 -0.08
CA LYS A 891 -1.59 23.99 1.38
C LYS A 891 -2.70 24.94 1.83
N PHE A 892 -3.17 25.82 0.95
CA PHE A 892 -4.15 26.84 1.29
C PHE A 892 -5.49 26.23 1.72
N GLY A 893 -6.02 26.67 2.87
CA GLY A 893 -7.31 26.21 3.40
C GLY A 893 -7.33 24.75 3.90
N ARG A 894 -6.18 24.08 3.97
CA ARG A 894 -6.07 22.68 4.41
C ARG A 894 -5.62 22.59 5.87
N SER A 895 -6.05 21.55 6.57
CA SER A 895 -5.57 21.24 7.92
C SER A 895 -4.21 20.53 7.88
N ARG A 896 -3.82 19.85 8.96
CA ARG A 896 -2.63 18.98 8.98
C ARG A 896 -2.80 17.88 7.92
N PHE A 897 -2.03 17.98 6.84
CA PHE A 897 -2.04 17.01 5.75
C PHE A 897 -0.63 16.66 5.30
N LYS A 898 -0.48 15.45 4.76
CA LYS A 898 0.72 15.02 4.04
C LYS A 898 0.33 14.24 2.81
N GLU A 899 1.12 14.32 1.76
CA GLU A 899 0.93 13.53 0.54
C GLU A 899 1.70 12.20 0.60
N PHE A 900 1.21 11.22 -0.14
CA PHE A 900 1.87 9.94 -0.36
C PHE A 900 1.57 9.44 -1.79
N TYR A 901 2.49 8.65 -2.34
CA TYR A 901 2.33 7.98 -3.62
C TYR A 901 1.81 6.55 -3.40
N LEU A 902 0.80 6.15 -4.17
CA LEU A 902 0.22 4.82 -4.17
C LEU A 902 0.33 4.20 -5.56
N LYS A 903 1.24 3.23 -5.71
CA LYS A 903 1.39 2.38 -6.90
C LYS A 903 0.57 1.11 -6.74
N ARG A 904 -0.20 0.77 -7.77
CA ARG A 904 -1.03 -0.44 -7.88
C ARG A 904 -0.70 -1.09 -9.22
N GLY A 905 0.18 -2.10 -9.18
CA GLY A 905 0.74 -2.72 -10.38
C GLY A 905 1.62 -1.74 -11.15
N SER A 906 1.29 -1.47 -12.41
CA SER A 906 2.07 -0.61 -13.32
C SER A 906 1.73 0.88 -13.27
N LYS A 907 0.76 1.29 -12.44
CA LYS A 907 0.30 2.68 -12.39
C LYS A 907 0.27 3.16 -10.94
N GLY A 908 0.61 4.42 -10.70
CA GLY A 908 0.46 5.04 -9.39
C GLY A 908 0.22 6.53 -9.43
N GLU A 909 -0.42 7.02 -8.38
CA GLU A 909 -0.88 8.40 -8.21
C GLU A 909 -0.55 8.94 -6.82
N VAL A 910 -0.56 10.26 -6.69
CA VAL A 910 -0.30 10.97 -5.42
C VAL A 910 -1.61 11.39 -4.78
N TYR A 911 -1.79 11.01 -3.51
CA TYR A 911 -2.97 11.33 -2.72
C TYR A 911 -2.59 12.11 -1.46
N GLY A 912 -3.53 12.91 -0.94
CA GLY A 912 -3.40 13.58 0.34
C GLY A 912 -3.99 12.76 1.49
N ASN A 913 -3.23 12.60 2.56
CA ASN A 913 -3.67 12.11 3.85
C ASN A 913 -4.02 13.31 4.74
N GLU A 914 -5.25 13.81 4.59
CA GLU A 914 -5.83 14.86 5.42
C GLU A 914 -6.96 14.27 6.25
N VAL A 915 -6.97 14.57 7.55
CA VAL A 915 -7.93 14.02 8.50
C VAL A 915 -8.53 15.13 9.38
N SER A 916 -9.67 14.82 10.00
CA SER A 916 -10.26 15.68 11.05
C SER A 916 -9.35 15.76 12.27
N LEU A 917 -9.57 16.75 13.14
CA LEU A 917 -8.76 16.91 14.34
C LEU A 917 -8.96 15.75 15.34
N GLU A 918 -10.19 15.23 15.44
CA GLU A 918 -10.52 14.05 16.25
C GLU A 918 -9.76 12.81 15.77
N GLN A 919 -9.68 12.60 14.46
CA GLN A 919 -8.86 11.53 13.89
C GLN A 919 -7.38 11.76 14.14
N TYR A 920 -6.89 12.99 13.93
CA TYR A 920 -5.50 13.34 14.20
C TYR A 920 -5.10 13.00 15.65
N LEU A 921 -5.91 13.40 16.64
CA LEU A 921 -5.66 13.13 18.06
C LEU A 921 -5.75 11.64 18.41
N THR A 922 -6.50 10.85 17.63
CA THR A 922 -6.54 9.40 17.78
C THR A 922 -5.28 8.73 17.22
N TYR A 923 -4.74 9.26 16.12
CA TYR A 923 -3.62 8.67 15.37
C TYR A 923 -2.26 9.22 15.74
N THR A 924 -2.21 10.26 16.58
CA THR A 924 -0.95 10.93 16.90
C THR A 924 0.04 9.98 17.57
N THR A 925 1.28 10.05 17.09
CA THR A 925 2.41 9.29 17.65
C THR A 925 3.16 10.10 18.73
N GLU A 926 2.83 11.39 18.89
CA GLU A 926 3.52 12.28 19.82
C GLU A 926 3.07 12.01 21.26
N LYS A 927 4.01 11.59 22.12
CA LYS A 927 3.74 11.23 23.52
C LYS A 927 3.03 12.33 24.33
N PRO A 928 3.39 13.62 24.21
CA PRO A 928 2.66 14.69 24.91
C PRO A 928 1.19 14.77 24.49
N GLU A 929 0.89 14.64 23.20
CA GLU A 929 -0.49 14.70 22.69
C GLU A 929 -1.31 13.49 23.16
N LYS A 930 -0.73 12.28 23.12
CA LYS A 930 -1.35 11.07 23.68
C LYS A 930 -1.70 11.23 25.16
N SER A 931 -0.74 11.69 25.96
CA SER A 931 -0.94 11.89 27.41
C SER A 931 -2.10 12.85 27.66
N ALA A 932 -2.18 13.95 26.90
CA ALA A 932 -3.27 14.90 27.00
C ALA A 932 -4.63 14.24 26.69
N VAL A 933 -4.73 13.44 25.62
CA VAL A 933 -5.96 12.70 25.29
C VAL A 933 -6.32 11.71 26.40
N GLU A 934 -5.35 11.00 26.97
CA GLU A 934 -5.56 10.04 28.05
C GLU A 934 -6.15 10.69 29.31
N TYR A 935 -5.72 11.90 29.70
CA TYR A 935 -6.33 12.63 30.81
C TYR A 935 -7.82 12.93 30.57
N TYR A 936 -8.21 13.24 29.32
CA TYR A 936 -9.63 13.41 28.98
C TYR A 936 -10.37 12.08 29.00
N VAL A 937 -9.79 11.00 28.46
CA VAL A 937 -10.41 9.67 28.47
C VAL A 937 -10.62 9.17 29.90
N GLN A 938 -9.68 9.39 30.82
CA GLN A 938 -9.81 9.03 32.23
C GLN A 938 -10.96 9.79 32.92
N GLN A 939 -11.16 11.07 32.58
CA GLN A 939 -12.21 11.90 33.18
C GLN A 939 -13.61 11.57 32.64
N TYR A 940 -13.74 11.32 31.33
CA TYR A 940 -15.04 11.14 30.65
C TYR A 940 -15.39 9.66 30.37
N GLY A 941 -14.46 8.73 30.61
CA GLY A 941 -14.68 7.28 30.53
C GLY A 941 -14.72 6.69 29.12
N ASN A 942 -14.92 7.49 28.07
CA ASN A 942 -14.90 7.00 26.69
C ASN A 942 -14.18 7.95 25.72
N TYR A 943 -13.62 7.38 24.66
CA TYR A 943 -12.83 8.12 23.66
C TYR A 943 -13.66 9.14 22.87
N ASN A 944 -14.91 8.83 22.54
CA ASN A 944 -15.76 9.73 21.73
C ASN A 944 -15.98 11.06 22.45
N GLU A 945 -16.41 11.01 23.71
CA GLU A 945 -16.62 12.19 24.54
C GLU A 945 -15.31 12.92 24.82
N ALA A 946 -14.24 12.19 25.13
CA ALA A 946 -12.92 12.78 25.34
C ALA A 946 -12.45 13.61 24.14
N LEU A 947 -12.54 13.05 22.93
CA LEU A 947 -12.17 13.73 21.68
C LEU A 947 -13.06 14.94 21.39
N GLN A 948 -14.38 14.83 21.60
CA GLN A 948 -15.27 15.99 21.45
C GLN A 948 -14.92 17.11 22.43
N LYS A 949 -14.60 16.77 23.68
CA LYS A 949 -14.27 17.74 24.73
C LYS A 949 -12.94 18.41 24.49
N ILE A 950 -11.87 17.68 24.18
CA ILE A 950 -10.56 18.28 23.91
C ILE A 950 -10.59 19.19 22.68
N VAL A 951 -11.36 18.84 21.63
CA VAL A 951 -11.54 19.69 20.44
C VAL A 951 -12.38 20.92 20.76
N SER A 952 -13.43 20.78 21.57
CA SER A 952 -14.20 21.92 22.08
C SER A 952 -13.33 22.86 22.92
N ASP A 953 -12.51 22.31 23.80
CA ASP A 953 -11.62 23.09 24.66
C ASP A 953 -10.53 23.78 23.85
N LEU A 954 -10.02 23.17 22.77
CA LEU A 954 -9.12 23.85 21.83
C LEU A 954 -9.78 25.07 21.17
N LYS A 955 -11.03 24.92 20.72
CA LYS A 955 -11.80 26.03 20.14
C LYS A 955 -12.01 27.16 21.15
N ASN A 956 -12.31 26.81 22.40
CA ASN A 956 -12.51 27.78 23.50
C ASN A 956 -11.19 28.41 23.98
N PHE A 957 -10.09 27.67 23.90
CA PHE A 957 -8.76 28.11 24.28
C PHE A 957 -8.24 29.21 23.37
N GLY A 958 -8.47 29.09 22.06
CA GLY A 958 -8.13 30.12 21.06
C GLY A 958 -6.62 30.30 20.85
N ASP A 959 -5.84 29.24 21.08
CA ASP A 959 -4.39 29.18 20.86
C ASP A 959 -3.99 27.83 20.20
N SER A 960 -2.71 27.59 19.98
CA SER A 960 -2.21 26.37 19.32
C SER A 960 -2.52 25.09 20.11
N LEU A 961 -2.63 23.96 19.39
CA LEU A 961 -2.78 22.65 20.02
C LEU A 961 -1.58 22.33 20.92
N GLU A 962 -0.37 22.69 20.51
CA GLU A 962 0.86 22.49 21.30
C GLU A 962 0.77 23.16 22.66
N ASN A 963 0.25 24.39 22.71
CA ASN A 963 0.03 25.13 23.95
C ASN A 963 -1.06 24.49 24.81
N LEU A 964 -2.15 24.02 24.20
CA LEU A 964 -3.21 23.32 24.94
C LEU A 964 -2.68 22.03 25.55
N VAL A 965 -1.97 21.21 24.77
CA VAL A 965 -1.39 19.94 25.20
C VAL A 965 -0.39 20.16 26.33
N SER A 966 0.46 21.17 26.21
CA SER A 966 1.41 21.53 27.27
C SER A 966 0.69 21.90 28.57
N LEU A 967 -0.39 22.68 28.48
CA LEU A 967 -1.18 23.11 29.63
C LEU A 967 -1.95 21.95 30.28
N VAL A 968 -2.57 21.09 29.48
CA VAL A 968 -3.25 19.87 29.95
C VAL A 968 -2.26 18.94 30.64
N ASN A 969 -1.07 18.75 30.09
CA ASN A 969 -0.06 17.87 30.69
C ASN A 969 0.51 18.42 32.00
N LEU A 970 0.63 19.75 32.13
CA LEU A 970 0.97 20.39 33.41
C LEU A 970 -0.15 20.25 34.44
N TYR A 971 -1.40 20.36 34.00
CA TYR A 971 -2.58 20.27 34.87
C TYR A 971 -3.00 18.83 35.20
N GLN A 972 -2.62 17.87 34.35
CA GLN A 972 -2.95 16.45 34.39
C GLN A 972 -4.47 16.16 34.40
N LYS A 973 -5.27 17.10 33.90
CA LYS A 973 -6.75 17.04 33.82
C LYS A 973 -7.24 17.88 32.64
N PRO A 974 -8.50 17.68 32.20
CA PRO A 974 -9.14 18.58 31.24
C PRO A 974 -9.12 20.04 31.68
N LEU A 975 -9.08 20.97 30.73
CA LEU A 975 -9.00 22.39 31.04
C LEU A 975 -10.31 22.87 31.69
N ASP A 976 -10.19 23.62 32.78
CA ASP A 976 -11.32 24.28 33.42
C ASP A 976 -11.25 25.81 33.25
N LYS A 977 -12.28 26.50 33.73
CA LYS A 977 -12.35 27.97 33.65
C LYS A 977 -11.18 28.65 34.38
N LYS A 978 -10.67 28.08 35.48
CA LYS A 978 -9.60 28.67 36.29
C LYS A 978 -8.27 28.64 35.54
N VAL A 979 -7.95 27.52 34.93
CA VAL A 979 -6.72 27.35 34.14
C VAL A 979 -6.75 28.23 32.90
N LEU A 980 -7.91 28.33 32.23
CA LEU A 980 -8.10 29.21 31.08
C LEU A 980 -7.96 30.70 31.45
N SER A 981 -8.54 31.13 32.57
CA SER A 981 -8.40 32.53 33.03
C SER A 981 -6.96 32.86 33.38
N TYR A 982 -6.27 31.96 34.09
CA TYR A 982 -4.86 32.10 34.40
C TYR A 982 -4.00 32.22 33.14
N TYR A 983 -4.18 31.31 32.17
CA TYR A 983 -3.42 31.34 30.92
C TYR A 983 -3.64 32.64 30.12
N ARG A 984 -4.90 33.07 29.97
CA ARG A 984 -5.23 34.33 29.27
C ARG A 984 -4.60 35.54 29.96
N MET A 985 -4.66 35.60 31.29
CA MET A 985 -4.02 36.66 32.07
C MET A 985 -2.51 36.69 31.83
N MET A 986 -1.85 35.53 31.91
CA MET A 986 -0.40 35.42 31.71
C MET A 986 0.02 35.82 30.29
N LYS A 987 -0.80 35.46 29.29
CA LYS A 987 -0.60 35.85 27.88
C LYS A 987 -0.63 37.36 27.70
N THR A 988 -1.52 38.07 28.39
CA THR A 988 -1.60 39.54 28.37
C THR A 988 -0.40 40.20 29.05
N HIS A 989 0.11 39.64 30.16
CA HIS A 989 1.15 40.29 30.98
C HIS A 989 2.59 40.00 30.53
N LYS A 990 2.86 38.88 29.85
CA LYS A 990 4.24 38.40 29.59
C LYS A 990 4.53 38.02 28.12
N GLY A 991 3.54 38.12 27.23
CA GLY A 991 3.66 37.75 25.81
C GLY A 991 3.73 36.24 25.57
N GLN A 992 3.40 35.79 24.34
CA GLN A 992 3.22 34.36 24.01
C GLN A 992 4.48 33.50 24.22
N ASN A 993 5.67 34.01 23.88
CA ASN A 993 6.88 33.19 23.73
C ASN A 993 7.54 32.73 25.05
N ASN A 994 7.06 33.17 26.23
CA ASN A 994 7.71 32.87 27.52
C ASN A 994 6.76 32.32 28.61
N ILE A 995 5.49 32.03 28.28
CA ILE A 995 4.49 31.63 29.29
C ILE A 995 4.87 30.33 30.00
N PHE A 996 5.14 29.26 29.25
CA PHE A 996 5.43 27.95 29.85
C PHE A 996 6.76 27.95 30.59
N LYS A 997 7.78 28.65 30.09
CA LYS A 997 9.06 28.82 30.79
C LYS A 997 8.89 29.50 32.14
N PHE A 998 8.04 30.53 32.21
CA PHE A 998 7.73 31.20 33.46
C PHE A 998 6.93 30.31 34.42
N ILE A 999 5.93 29.57 33.92
CA ILE A 999 5.18 28.62 34.73
C ILE A 999 6.12 27.58 35.33
N SER A 1000 7.01 27.00 34.53
CA SER A 1000 8.03 26.06 35.03
C SER A 1000 8.93 26.68 36.11
N GLN A 1001 9.40 27.91 35.92
CA GLN A 1001 10.19 28.62 36.92
C GLN A 1001 9.42 28.91 38.22
N GLU A 1002 8.13 29.28 38.15
CA GLU A 1002 7.31 29.49 39.34
C GLU A 1002 7.04 28.19 40.10
N LEU A 1003 6.82 27.08 39.38
CA LEU A 1003 6.64 25.75 39.99
C LEU A 1003 7.92 25.28 40.69
N GLU A 1004 9.08 25.48 40.06
CA GLU A 1004 10.40 25.17 40.66
C GLU A 1004 10.70 26.06 41.87
N ASN A 1005 10.53 27.38 41.74
CA ASN A 1005 10.83 28.35 42.81
C ASN A 1005 9.99 28.12 44.07
N ARG A 1006 8.74 27.68 43.91
CA ARG A 1006 7.81 27.45 45.02
C ARG A 1006 7.73 25.99 45.45
N ASN A 1007 8.27 25.06 44.66
CA ASN A 1007 8.17 23.62 44.87
C ASN A 1007 6.72 23.15 45.09
N ILE A 1008 5.80 23.58 44.22
CA ILE A 1008 4.36 23.26 44.26
C ILE A 1008 3.88 22.66 42.94
N HIS A 1009 2.75 21.95 42.98
CA HIS A 1009 2.11 21.45 41.76
C HIS A 1009 1.33 22.55 41.02
N PHE A 1010 1.09 22.37 39.72
CA PHE A 1010 0.39 23.37 38.91
C PHE A 1010 -1.03 23.65 39.39
N SER A 1011 -1.76 22.64 39.88
CA SER A 1011 -3.06 22.82 40.54
C SER A 1011 -2.98 23.78 41.74
N GLU A 1012 -1.95 23.63 42.58
CA GLU A 1012 -1.73 24.47 43.77
C GLU A 1012 -1.31 25.89 43.38
N LEU A 1013 -0.56 26.06 42.28
CA LEU A 1013 -0.23 27.38 41.75
C LEU A 1013 -1.49 28.13 41.29
N ILE A 1014 -2.40 27.44 40.58
CA ILE A 1014 -3.67 28.02 40.12
C ILE A 1014 -4.55 28.41 41.31
N ASP A 1015 -4.67 27.53 42.31
CA ASP A 1015 -5.50 27.81 43.49
C ASP A 1015 -4.88 28.89 44.41
N SER A 1016 -3.55 28.96 44.53
CA SER A 1016 -2.85 29.99 45.33
C SER A 1016 -2.88 31.39 44.70
N GLN A 1017 -2.94 31.48 43.37
CA GLN A 1017 -3.07 32.78 42.70
C GLN A 1017 -4.50 33.32 42.69
N ASN A 1018 -5.53 32.46 42.73
CA ASN A 1018 -6.92 32.95 42.90
C ASN A 1018 -7.10 33.76 44.19
N LEU A 1019 -6.39 33.42 45.28
CA LEU A 1019 -6.43 34.15 46.56
C LEU A 1019 -5.77 35.55 46.52
N LYS A 1020 -4.87 35.81 45.56
CA LYS A 1020 -4.24 37.14 45.43
C LYS A 1020 -4.98 38.09 44.50
N TYR A 1021 -5.87 37.58 43.65
CA TYR A 1021 -6.43 38.34 42.53
C TYR A 1021 -7.97 38.38 42.48
N GLU A 1022 -8.67 37.77 43.45
CA GLU A 1022 -10.09 38.13 43.73
C GLU A 1022 -10.24 39.48 44.46
N ASN A 1023 -9.14 40.06 44.96
CA ASN A 1023 -9.11 41.38 45.62
C ASN A 1023 -8.54 42.52 44.72
N ALA A 1024 -8.48 42.34 43.40
CA ALA A 1024 -7.95 43.33 42.45
C ALA A 1024 -8.95 43.70 41.36
#